data_AF-A0A9P8EUM5-F1
#
_entry.id   AF-A0A9P8EUM5-F1
#
_cell.length_a   1.000
_cell.length_b   1.000
_cell.length_c   1.000
_cell.angle_alpha   90.00
_cell.angle_beta   90.00
_cell.angle_gamma   90.00
#
_symmetry.space_group_name_H-M   'P 1'
#
loop_
_entity.id
_entity.type
_entity.pdbx_description
1 polymer ?
#
loop_
_entity_poly.entity_id
_entity_poly.type
_entity_poly.pdbx_seq_one_letter_code
_entity_poly.pdbx_strand_id
1 'polypeptide(L)'
;MASVDSLTASFYDNEQYSDITIKFDEHRIRAHKVILAQQSGYFATAFLGLFQVAWNNVIDVGDEDDPGLLTDVIKYLYHHGSIYDQIKRPVRTIALQKLIDIYLLADKYDIQGLRRRTAAAFNEMALTDLRNLRDKRTFKNTFIEHIARICGPSCLQLADDTLQALVMHLCQAYSSPLFSNEEFLQQYMKGEIFDSKRAAEFGAKLGKDLFKNQNMKYEELSRHTKDWDPSLIGVEARQRNTKNFFNDKRFSDVSIVYGEKQSIAAHKIVLATHSREFQTMLAGSPKSAEIDLSNEHCSAAVATFIEDMYIPEFPVPDVKHDPSFFAGLYLLARKHGLETKARAYLRRFNTAMYQEPFTEKYLAYIADFCGPGSYRYIDTELPEEAFANFLDRIIELRDERTKKLPYETLGQKLKGGSLFNAMFLGRFANEMTSRYSGLIDGLFAHSQPTDAEGTGRRLGRYRLVDRLWELNCGILGLALSEGTAFVITGTLKNTVGKPRPDLIDRCQPRAGSVDPSPYGLSNSTICTQTDMSILGDGFRSFPSGHSSSSFAGLFYLSLYLAAKLHIWDSRGEVWKIFVVIIPSLGAALIAASRIMDARHHPFDVIVGSLLGIACAWLSYRQYFPPVTETWRKGRAYPIRTWGQETAPPPAAMSTAYEPTMASRTPNSRGRRPAVPEGLNETWAKDLTDQFRRALSTKRMNALTRNTTQQQQQSPNAPPSYSSLRNIPLVATAPSDRNSLRFRSMLLSLSNTPCRWENPGLLDEALRSIPLERIYDQAQEESDLFLAEAASLGPNTKPAWGYQDCVVRALMKWFKRHFFQWINNPKCGACHAPTIAVGMAAPLPDEQARGANRVELYQCSNAQCQAHERFPRYSDAFVLLQTRRGRVGEWANCFSMLCRAVGSRVRWVWNSEDHVWTEVYSEHRKRWVHVDAVEEVWDQPLLYTHGWKKKLAYCIAFSADGCQDVTRRYVRNFGKYGLPRTKAQESAVLHIIAEIKNMRRRDMNKTDKFRLEGEDIREDKEFRQNVIESLSREICRMLPGRPDADMLKAQERAREAQLARARNQQNAQFFNSRDQQQQ
;
A
#
# COMPACT_ATOMS: atom_id res chain seq x y z
N MET A 1 -33.62 8.37 16.63
CA MET A 1 -33.25 7.51 15.49
C MET A 1 -31.94 6.83 15.84
N ALA A 2 -31.91 5.51 16.03
CA ALA A 2 -30.66 4.77 16.24
C ALA A 2 -29.86 4.76 14.92
N SER A 3 -28.53 4.87 14.99
CA SER A 3 -27.70 5.11 13.81
C SER A 3 -27.19 3.83 13.17
N VAL A 4 -28.06 3.19 12.37
CA VAL A 4 -27.74 2.04 11.50
C VAL A 4 -26.87 1.02 12.21
N ASP A 5 -27.47 0.35 13.19
CA ASP A 5 -26.77 -0.65 14.00
C ASP A 5 -26.15 -1.72 13.09
N SER A 6 -24.89 -2.06 13.36
CA SER A 6 -24.10 -2.96 12.52
C SER A 6 -24.87 -4.27 12.35
N LEU A 7 -24.97 -4.80 11.12
CA LEU A 7 -25.67 -6.07 10.88
C LEU A 7 -25.02 -7.23 11.66
N THR A 8 -23.73 -7.08 11.95
CA THR A 8 -22.92 -7.84 12.91
C THR A 8 -23.53 -7.94 14.32
N ALA A 9 -24.16 -6.87 14.82
CA ALA A 9 -24.62 -6.76 16.20
C ALA A 9 -25.85 -7.65 16.49
N SER A 10 -26.73 -7.83 15.49
CA SER A 10 -27.84 -8.79 15.55
C SER A 10 -27.40 -10.27 15.54
N PHE A 11 -26.10 -10.54 15.40
CA PHE A 11 -25.52 -11.88 15.50
C PHE A 11 -24.81 -12.16 16.84
N TYR A 12 -24.79 -11.22 17.79
CA TYR A 12 -24.31 -11.48 19.14
C TYR A 12 -25.26 -12.47 19.85
N ASP A 13 -24.70 -13.55 20.41
CA ASP A 13 -25.44 -14.64 21.09
C ASP A 13 -26.54 -15.30 20.25
N ASN A 14 -26.43 -15.21 18.92
CA ASN A 14 -27.44 -15.69 17.98
C ASN A 14 -27.18 -17.15 17.59
N GLU A 15 -28.09 -18.05 17.96
CA GLU A 15 -27.95 -19.48 17.69
C GLU A 15 -27.92 -19.84 16.20
N GLN A 16 -28.74 -19.18 15.37
CA GLN A 16 -29.08 -19.60 13.99
C GLN A 16 -27.86 -19.74 13.06
N TYR A 17 -26.78 -19.01 13.32
CA TYR A 17 -25.56 -18.99 12.50
C TYR A 17 -24.30 -19.40 13.29
N SER A 18 -24.43 -19.70 14.59
CA SER A 18 -23.29 -19.91 15.50
C SER A 18 -22.55 -21.23 15.27
N ASP A 19 -21.22 -21.15 15.15
CA ASP A 19 -20.30 -22.28 14.93
C ASP A 19 -19.46 -22.62 16.19
N ILE A 20 -19.59 -21.83 17.26
CA ILE A 20 -18.94 -22.05 18.55
C ILE A 20 -19.73 -21.44 19.71
N THR A 21 -19.47 -21.92 20.93
CA THR A 21 -19.88 -21.30 22.19
C THR A 21 -18.64 -20.92 22.99
N ILE A 22 -18.55 -19.67 23.43
CA ILE A 22 -17.53 -19.26 24.42
C ILE A 22 -18.09 -19.58 25.81
N LYS A 23 -17.30 -20.26 26.66
CA LYS A 23 -17.54 -20.40 28.09
C LYS A 23 -16.46 -19.66 28.88
N PHE A 24 -16.86 -19.00 29.96
CA PHE A 24 -16.02 -18.49 31.04
C PHE A 24 -16.90 -18.44 32.29
N ASP A 25 -16.43 -18.91 33.45
CA ASP A 25 -17.23 -19.01 34.67
C ASP A 25 -18.56 -19.77 34.40
N GLU A 26 -19.69 -19.35 34.99
CA GLU A 26 -21.04 -19.85 34.66
C GLU A 26 -21.56 -19.39 33.29
N HIS A 27 -20.92 -18.41 32.65
CA HIS A 27 -21.41 -17.74 31.45
C HIS A 27 -21.14 -18.55 30.17
N ARG A 28 -22.10 -18.47 29.23
CA ARG A 28 -22.02 -19.07 27.89
C ARG A 28 -22.55 -18.08 26.85
N ILE A 29 -21.79 -17.86 25.77
CA ILE A 29 -22.17 -16.98 24.66
C ILE A 29 -22.03 -17.74 23.34
N ARG A 30 -23.10 -17.81 22.54
CA ARG A 30 -23.10 -18.37 21.18
C ARG A 30 -22.38 -17.38 20.25
N ALA A 31 -21.41 -17.87 19.48
CA ALA A 31 -20.49 -17.01 18.74
C ALA A 31 -20.08 -17.59 17.37
N HIS A 32 -19.27 -16.81 16.65
CA HIS A 32 -18.84 -17.05 15.27
C HIS A 32 -17.31 -17.02 15.17
N LYS A 33 -16.66 -18.14 14.83
CA LYS A 33 -15.20 -18.30 14.78
C LYS A 33 -14.55 -17.23 13.91
N VAL A 34 -15.16 -16.89 12.77
CA VAL A 34 -14.66 -15.87 11.83
C VAL A 34 -14.75 -14.43 12.40
N ILE A 35 -15.84 -14.04 13.07
CA ILE A 35 -15.98 -12.68 13.66
C ILE A 35 -14.93 -12.47 14.76
N LEU A 36 -14.76 -13.48 15.61
CA LEU A 36 -13.77 -13.48 16.69
C LEU A 36 -12.34 -13.41 16.12
N ALA A 37 -12.00 -14.27 15.15
CA ALA A 37 -10.66 -14.33 14.54
C ALA A 37 -10.29 -13.10 13.68
N GLN A 38 -11.26 -12.41 13.08
CA GLN A 38 -11.07 -11.17 12.33
C GLN A 38 -10.52 -10.03 13.20
N GLN A 39 -10.78 -10.05 14.51
CA GLN A 39 -10.47 -8.94 15.41
C GLN A 39 -9.56 -9.32 16.59
N SER A 40 -9.52 -10.59 17.01
CA SER A 40 -8.65 -11.13 18.06
C SER A 40 -7.58 -12.05 17.49
N GLY A 41 -6.31 -11.77 17.82
CA GLY A 41 -5.20 -12.70 17.52
C GLY A 41 -5.23 -13.98 18.34
N TYR A 42 -5.76 -13.91 19.57
CA TYR A 42 -5.99 -15.07 20.43
C TYR A 42 -6.97 -16.05 19.78
N PHE A 43 -8.18 -15.60 19.43
CA PHE A 43 -9.20 -16.47 18.82
C PHE A 43 -8.78 -16.97 17.42
N ALA A 44 -8.11 -16.13 16.62
CA ALA A 44 -7.52 -16.58 15.35
C ALA A 44 -6.53 -17.74 15.55
N THR A 45 -5.68 -17.67 16.58
CA THR A 45 -4.71 -18.74 16.90
C THR A 45 -5.40 -19.99 17.47
N ALA A 46 -6.46 -19.81 18.26
CA ALA A 46 -7.24 -20.91 18.84
C ALA A 46 -7.96 -21.76 17.77
N PHE A 47 -8.50 -21.12 16.73
CA PHE A 47 -9.27 -21.82 15.69
C PHE A 47 -8.43 -22.29 14.49
N LEU A 48 -7.35 -21.57 14.13
CA LEU A 48 -6.43 -21.99 13.07
C LEU A 48 -5.34 -22.96 13.57
N GLY A 49 -5.23 -23.17 14.88
CA GLY A 49 -4.26 -24.06 15.50
C GLY A 49 -4.61 -25.55 15.37
N LEU A 50 -3.57 -26.40 15.41
CA LEU A 50 -3.71 -27.87 15.36
C LEU A 50 -4.13 -28.49 16.71
N PHE A 51 -5.05 -27.85 17.43
CA PHE A 51 -5.48 -28.23 18.78
C PHE A 51 -6.96 -28.67 18.78
N GLN A 52 -7.39 -29.41 19.81
CA GLN A 52 -8.79 -29.87 19.94
C GLN A 52 -9.81 -28.72 19.90
N VAL A 53 -9.45 -27.52 20.35
CA VAL A 53 -10.30 -26.33 20.37
C VAL A 53 -10.80 -25.91 18.97
N ALA A 54 -10.06 -26.23 17.89
CA ALA A 54 -10.53 -25.96 16.53
C ALA A 54 -11.76 -26.81 16.13
N TRP A 55 -11.79 -28.06 16.63
CA TRP A 55 -12.79 -29.09 16.31
C TRP A 55 -13.95 -29.14 17.30
N ASN A 56 -13.80 -28.53 18.48
CA ASN A 56 -14.87 -28.43 19.46
C ASN A 56 -15.83 -27.27 19.12
N ASN A 57 -17.11 -27.45 19.45
CA ASN A 57 -18.14 -26.41 19.37
C ASN A 57 -18.21 -25.53 20.64
N VAL A 58 -17.27 -25.72 21.58
CA VAL A 58 -17.12 -24.93 22.80
C VAL A 58 -15.63 -24.59 23.00
N ILE A 59 -15.34 -23.32 23.26
CA ILE A 59 -14.04 -22.86 23.78
C ILE A 59 -14.26 -22.40 25.22
N ASP A 60 -13.56 -23.05 26.15
CA ASP A 60 -13.47 -22.58 27.53
C ASP A 60 -12.28 -21.63 27.63
N VAL A 61 -12.52 -20.44 28.18
CA VAL A 61 -11.54 -19.34 28.27
C VAL A 61 -10.98 -19.23 29.69
N GLY A 62 -11.62 -19.89 30.67
CA GLY A 62 -11.24 -19.85 32.08
C GLY A 62 -11.76 -18.63 32.82
N ASP A 63 -11.51 -18.63 34.13
CA ASP A 63 -12.28 -17.84 35.10
C ASP A 63 -11.40 -16.75 35.78
N GLU A 64 -10.27 -16.40 35.15
CA GLU A 64 -9.27 -15.44 35.67
C GLU A 64 -9.59 -13.96 35.38
N ASP A 65 -10.49 -13.68 34.43
CA ASP A 65 -10.86 -12.33 34.00
C ASP A 65 -12.27 -11.96 34.48
N ASP A 66 -12.53 -10.67 34.73
CA ASP A 66 -13.85 -10.17 35.11
C ASP A 66 -14.92 -10.56 34.05
N PRO A 67 -15.96 -11.35 34.40
CA PRO A 67 -16.94 -11.83 33.44
C PRO A 67 -17.74 -10.72 32.76
N GLY A 68 -17.98 -9.60 33.47
CA GLY A 68 -18.70 -8.45 32.93
C GLY A 68 -17.88 -7.71 31.88
N LEU A 69 -16.59 -7.49 32.16
CA LEU A 69 -15.63 -6.86 31.26
C LEU A 69 -15.34 -7.75 30.04
N LEU A 70 -15.20 -9.06 30.22
CA LEU A 70 -15.04 -10.02 29.11
C LEU A 70 -16.29 -10.05 28.23
N THR A 71 -17.48 -10.04 28.82
CA THR A 71 -18.75 -9.92 28.09
C THR A 71 -18.82 -8.60 27.29
N ASP A 72 -18.45 -7.46 27.91
CA ASP A 72 -18.39 -6.15 27.26
C ASP A 72 -17.38 -6.12 26.09
N VAL A 73 -16.24 -6.81 26.23
CA VAL A 73 -15.22 -6.95 25.17
C VAL A 73 -15.70 -7.85 24.03
N ILE A 74 -16.38 -8.97 24.32
CA ILE A 74 -16.98 -9.83 23.29
C ILE A 74 -18.08 -9.06 22.54
N LYS A 75 -18.93 -8.30 23.24
CA LYS A 75 -19.93 -7.41 22.60
C LYS A 75 -19.28 -6.40 21.66
N TYR A 76 -18.14 -5.80 22.04
CA TYR A 76 -17.38 -4.91 21.14
C TYR A 76 -16.98 -5.58 19.82
N LEU A 77 -16.56 -6.86 19.84
CA LEU A 77 -16.22 -7.62 18.62
C LEU A 77 -17.41 -7.74 17.66
N TYR A 78 -18.64 -7.75 18.20
CA TYR A 78 -19.88 -7.79 17.43
C TYR A 78 -20.39 -6.41 17.00
N HIS A 79 -19.63 -5.33 17.24
CA HIS A 79 -20.09 -3.95 17.11
C HIS A 79 -21.34 -3.65 17.97
N HIS A 80 -21.43 -4.27 19.14
CA HIS A 80 -22.57 -4.23 20.04
C HIS A 80 -22.16 -3.81 21.47
N GLY A 81 -23.15 -3.51 22.31
CA GLY A 81 -22.95 -3.21 23.74
C GLY A 81 -22.38 -1.81 24.03
N SER A 82 -22.51 -1.41 25.30
CA SER A 82 -22.32 -0.01 25.69
C SER A 82 -20.88 0.50 25.50
N ILE A 83 -19.87 -0.38 25.59
CA ILE A 83 -18.47 -0.03 25.34
C ILE A 83 -18.25 0.37 23.89
N TYR A 84 -18.83 -0.35 22.92
CA TYR A 84 -18.66 -0.03 21.51
C TYR A 84 -19.13 1.39 21.19
N ASP A 85 -20.29 1.80 21.69
CA ASP A 85 -20.81 3.15 21.48
C ASP A 85 -19.97 4.23 22.17
N GLN A 86 -19.63 4.04 23.45
CA GLN A 86 -18.89 5.03 24.23
C GLN A 86 -17.46 5.23 23.69
N ILE A 87 -16.81 4.17 23.19
CA ILE A 87 -15.48 4.22 22.58
C ILE A 87 -15.53 4.69 21.11
N LYS A 88 -16.69 4.57 20.43
CA LYS A 88 -16.91 5.09 19.06
C LYS A 88 -17.31 6.57 19.03
N ARG A 89 -17.92 7.09 20.10
CA ARG A 89 -18.25 8.51 20.31
C ARG A 89 -18.03 8.88 21.79
N PRO A 90 -16.95 9.60 22.15
CA PRO A 90 -16.64 9.96 23.53
C PRO A 90 -17.54 11.10 24.05
N VAL A 91 -18.82 10.80 24.22
CA VAL A 91 -19.88 11.71 24.71
C VAL A 91 -20.23 11.44 26.18
N ARG A 92 -19.67 10.37 26.77
CA ARG A 92 -19.86 9.99 28.18
C ARG A 92 -18.52 9.74 28.86
N THR A 93 -18.43 10.17 30.11
CA THR A 93 -17.25 10.01 30.97
C THR A 93 -17.08 8.55 31.40
N ILE A 94 -16.25 7.78 30.68
CA ILE A 94 -15.72 6.52 31.21
C ILE A 94 -14.59 6.87 32.19
N ALA A 95 -14.63 6.30 33.40
CA ALA A 95 -13.53 6.46 34.35
C ALA A 95 -12.22 5.89 33.77
N LEU A 96 -11.10 6.60 33.99
CA LEU A 96 -9.77 6.20 33.51
C LEU A 96 -9.41 4.75 33.92
N GLN A 97 -9.79 4.34 35.13
CA GLN A 97 -9.63 2.97 35.60
C GLN A 97 -10.29 1.93 34.67
N LYS A 98 -11.59 2.07 34.32
CA LYS A 98 -12.25 1.12 33.41
C LYS A 98 -11.60 1.15 32.02
N LEU A 99 -11.07 2.29 31.55
CA LEU A 99 -10.31 2.34 30.29
C LEU A 99 -8.98 1.55 30.37
N ILE A 100 -8.27 1.61 31.49
CA ILE A 100 -7.06 0.80 31.71
C ILE A 100 -7.40 -0.70 31.69
N ASP A 101 -8.50 -1.11 32.34
CA ASP A 101 -8.89 -2.52 32.42
C ASP A 101 -9.41 -3.06 31.06
N ILE A 102 -10.16 -2.26 30.29
CA ILE A 102 -10.51 -2.58 28.89
C ILE A 102 -9.25 -2.75 28.04
N TYR A 103 -8.25 -1.87 28.20
CA TYR A 103 -7.00 -1.94 27.44
C TYR A 103 -6.20 -3.21 27.78
N LEU A 104 -6.11 -3.57 29.08
CA LEU A 104 -5.51 -4.83 29.55
C LEU A 104 -6.17 -6.05 28.92
N LEU A 105 -7.51 -6.12 28.93
CA LEU A 105 -8.22 -7.27 28.38
C LEU A 105 -8.09 -7.35 26.84
N ALA A 106 -8.11 -6.18 26.17
CA ALA A 106 -7.83 -6.07 24.74
C ALA A 106 -6.37 -6.40 24.38
N ASP A 107 -5.43 -6.33 25.33
CA ASP A 107 -4.04 -6.78 25.20
C ASP A 107 -3.96 -8.30 25.35
N LYS A 108 -4.56 -8.87 26.43
CA LYS A 108 -4.64 -10.33 26.71
C LYS A 108 -5.20 -11.12 25.52
N TYR A 109 -6.30 -10.65 24.93
CA TYR A 109 -6.96 -11.30 23.78
C TYR A 109 -6.44 -10.83 22.41
N ASP A 110 -5.38 -10.02 22.36
CA ASP A 110 -4.75 -9.49 21.14
C ASP A 110 -5.74 -8.79 20.18
N ILE A 111 -6.64 -7.97 20.76
CA ILE A 111 -7.68 -7.19 20.09
C ILE A 111 -7.14 -5.78 19.78
N GLN A 112 -6.30 -5.68 18.76
CA GLN A 112 -5.58 -4.43 18.43
C GLN A 112 -6.51 -3.24 18.18
N GLY A 113 -7.67 -3.46 17.55
CA GLY A 113 -8.65 -2.39 17.28
C GLY A 113 -9.24 -1.77 18.54
N LEU A 114 -9.45 -2.57 19.58
CA LEU A 114 -9.98 -2.09 20.87
C LEU A 114 -8.91 -1.35 21.67
N ARG A 115 -7.67 -1.88 21.76
CA ARG A 115 -6.53 -1.20 22.39
C ARG A 115 -6.38 0.24 21.90
N ARG A 116 -6.31 0.46 20.57
CA ARG A 116 -6.14 1.80 19.98
C ARG A 116 -7.26 2.77 20.36
N ARG A 117 -8.53 2.37 20.19
CA ARG A 117 -9.66 3.26 20.52
C ARG A 117 -9.77 3.54 22.02
N THR A 118 -9.44 2.56 22.86
CA THR A 118 -9.42 2.72 24.33
C THR A 118 -8.33 3.71 24.76
N ALA A 119 -7.14 3.67 24.15
CA ALA A 119 -6.10 4.68 24.36
C ALA A 119 -6.52 6.08 23.89
N ALA A 120 -7.26 6.20 22.78
CA ALA A 120 -7.80 7.49 22.34
C ALA A 120 -8.87 8.04 23.31
N ALA A 121 -9.77 7.20 23.83
CA ALA A 121 -10.72 7.61 24.87
C ALA A 121 -10.00 8.01 26.18
N PHE A 122 -8.91 7.31 26.53
CA PHE A 122 -8.06 7.65 27.68
C PHE A 122 -7.39 9.02 27.50
N ASN A 123 -6.91 9.36 26.29
CA ASN A 123 -6.34 10.68 26.01
C ASN A 123 -7.32 11.83 26.32
N GLU A 124 -8.55 11.76 25.83
CA GLU A 124 -9.53 12.84 26.00
C GLU A 124 -9.93 13.04 27.47
N MET A 125 -10.08 11.95 28.22
CA MET A 125 -10.36 12.02 29.66
C MET A 125 -9.16 12.56 30.44
N ALA A 126 -7.94 12.09 30.15
CA ALA A 126 -6.72 12.57 30.78
C ALA A 126 -6.42 14.05 30.48
N LEU A 127 -6.62 14.50 29.23
CA LEU A 127 -6.52 15.91 28.85
C LEU A 127 -7.54 16.78 29.59
N THR A 128 -8.75 16.26 29.85
CA THR A 128 -9.78 16.98 30.61
C THR A 128 -9.34 17.16 32.07
N ASP A 129 -8.83 16.09 32.70
CA ASP A 129 -8.30 16.13 34.07
C ASP A 129 -7.08 17.07 34.20
N LEU A 130 -6.16 17.07 33.22
CA LEU A 130 -4.98 17.94 33.20
C LEU A 130 -5.33 19.43 32.95
N ARG A 131 -6.36 19.71 32.14
CA ARG A 131 -6.92 21.07 32.00
C ARG A 131 -7.57 21.55 33.31
N ASN A 132 -8.34 20.69 33.98
CA ASN A 132 -8.93 21.00 35.28
C ASN A 132 -7.88 21.28 36.36
N LEU A 133 -6.79 20.50 36.40
CA LEU A 133 -5.68 20.71 37.33
C LEU A 133 -4.97 22.06 37.13
N ARG A 134 -4.77 22.47 35.86
CA ARG A 134 -4.20 23.76 35.48
C ARG A 134 -5.07 24.93 35.97
N ASP A 135 -6.39 24.80 35.86
CA ASP A 135 -7.34 25.88 36.14
C ASP A 135 -7.80 25.90 37.61
N LYS A 136 -7.68 24.78 38.34
CA LYS A 136 -8.00 24.64 39.76
C LYS A 136 -6.96 23.78 40.49
N ARG A 137 -6.02 24.42 41.20
CA ARG A 137 -4.94 23.74 41.93
C ARG A 137 -5.38 22.71 42.99
N THR A 138 -6.62 22.82 43.48
CA THR A 138 -7.23 21.90 44.47
C THR A 138 -8.06 20.78 43.82
N PHE A 139 -8.07 20.65 42.50
CA PHE A 139 -8.78 19.57 41.80
C PHE A 139 -8.04 18.24 41.99
N LYS A 140 -8.70 17.25 42.61
CA LYS A 140 -8.19 15.87 42.68
C LYS A 140 -8.19 15.28 41.27
N ASN A 141 -7.00 15.06 40.74
CA ASN A 141 -6.78 14.63 39.36
C ASN A 141 -6.59 13.10 39.32
N THR A 142 -7.53 12.39 38.71
CA THR A 142 -7.55 10.92 38.64
C THR A 142 -6.49 10.36 37.68
N PHE A 143 -6.03 11.18 36.73
CA PHE A 143 -4.90 10.81 35.87
C PHE A 143 -3.61 10.61 36.70
N ILE A 144 -3.29 11.47 37.67
CA ILE A 144 -2.12 11.34 38.56
C ILE A 144 -2.12 9.98 39.28
N GLU A 145 -3.25 9.59 39.87
CA GLU A 145 -3.41 8.30 40.57
C GLU A 145 -3.08 7.08 39.68
N HIS A 146 -3.22 7.22 38.36
CA HIS A 146 -2.96 6.18 37.39
C HIS A 146 -1.58 6.25 36.71
N ILE A 147 -0.82 7.34 36.83
CA ILE A 147 0.53 7.42 36.23
C ILE A 147 1.43 6.32 36.81
N ALA A 148 1.44 6.12 38.13
CA ALA A 148 2.23 5.08 38.78
C ALA A 148 1.81 3.65 38.32
N ARG A 149 0.51 3.40 38.10
CA ARG A 149 0.00 2.11 37.62
C ARG A 149 0.36 1.81 36.15
N ILE A 150 0.49 2.84 35.31
CA ILE A 150 0.79 2.70 33.86
C ILE A 150 2.29 2.82 33.57
N CYS A 151 3.02 3.65 34.33
CA CYS A 151 4.39 4.09 34.06
C CYS A 151 5.37 4.01 35.25
N GLY A 152 4.91 3.68 36.46
CA GLY A 152 5.73 3.58 37.65
C GLY A 152 6.52 2.27 37.79
N PRO A 153 7.30 2.10 38.89
CA PRO A 153 8.18 0.94 39.10
C PRO A 153 7.46 -0.42 39.12
N SER A 154 6.16 -0.45 39.44
CA SER A 154 5.30 -1.64 39.48
C SER A 154 4.22 -1.62 38.39
N CYS A 155 4.49 -0.96 37.25
CA CYS A 155 3.50 -0.81 36.19
C CYS A 155 3.04 -2.13 35.57
N LEU A 156 1.82 -2.11 35.02
CA LEU A 156 1.23 -3.20 34.25
C LEU A 156 2.15 -3.68 33.11
N GLN A 157 2.30 -5.00 32.96
CA GLN A 157 3.00 -5.60 31.83
C GLN A 157 2.08 -5.67 30.61
N LEU A 158 2.16 -4.65 29.76
CA LEU A 158 1.45 -4.56 28.49
C LEU A 158 2.34 -5.06 27.34
N ALA A 159 1.76 -5.79 26.39
CA ALA A 159 2.42 -6.21 25.16
C ALA A 159 2.43 -5.10 24.08
N ASP A 160 1.53 -4.12 24.19
CA ASP A 160 1.49 -2.88 23.40
C ASP A 160 1.75 -1.67 24.32
N ASP A 161 2.77 -0.87 24.01
CA ASP A 161 3.22 0.24 24.85
C ASP A 161 2.53 1.58 24.55
N THR A 162 1.54 1.61 23.63
CA THR A 162 0.84 2.84 23.20
C THR A 162 0.27 3.62 24.38
N LEU A 163 -0.39 2.95 25.33
CA LEU A 163 -0.98 3.60 26.51
C LEU A 163 0.11 4.22 27.42
N GLN A 164 1.28 3.59 27.49
CA GLN A 164 2.39 4.06 28.33
C GLN A 164 3.12 5.24 27.67
N ALA A 165 3.32 5.20 26.35
CA ALA A 165 3.85 6.31 25.57
C ALA A 165 2.92 7.56 25.63
N LEU A 166 1.60 7.33 25.61
CA LEU A 166 0.58 8.38 25.73
C LEU A 166 0.65 9.10 27.08
N VAL A 167 0.69 8.36 28.20
CA VAL A 167 0.86 8.93 29.55
C VAL A 167 2.14 9.76 29.64
N MET A 168 3.26 9.25 29.11
CA MET A 168 4.52 10.00 29.09
C MET A 168 4.44 11.30 28.28
N HIS A 169 3.76 11.28 27.12
CA HIS A 169 3.56 12.49 26.31
C HIS A 169 2.73 13.55 27.06
N LEU A 170 1.63 13.13 27.69
CA LEU A 170 0.77 14.01 28.48
C LEU A 170 1.52 14.61 29.69
N CYS A 171 2.29 13.80 30.41
CA CYS A 171 3.12 14.28 31.51
C CYS A 171 4.13 15.35 31.06
N GLN A 172 4.79 15.13 29.92
CA GLN A 172 5.73 16.10 29.36
C GLN A 172 5.04 17.42 28.99
N ALA A 173 3.91 17.36 28.30
CA ALA A 173 3.17 18.54 27.84
C ALA A 173 2.56 19.38 28.99
N TYR A 174 2.14 18.73 30.09
CA TYR A 174 1.55 19.37 31.27
C TYR A 174 2.51 19.40 32.48
N SER A 175 3.82 19.34 32.23
CA SER A 175 4.85 19.27 33.28
C SER A 175 4.79 20.43 34.29
N SER A 176 4.54 21.67 33.85
CA SER A 176 4.43 22.83 34.77
C SER A 176 3.22 22.74 35.72
N PRO A 177 1.99 22.47 35.26
CA PRO A 177 0.87 22.14 36.16
C PRO A 177 1.13 20.95 37.08
N LEU A 178 1.78 19.89 36.60
CA LEU A 178 2.09 18.70 37.40
C LEU A 178 3.10 18.98 38.51
N PHE A 179 4.20 19.68 38.23
CA PHE A 179 5.14 20.13 39.27
C PHE A 179 4.58 21.22 40.20
N SER A 180 3.43 21.81 39.86
CA SER A 180 2.68 22.71 40.75
C SER A 180 1.70 21.98 41.66
N ASN A 181 1.54 20.66 41.53
CA ASN A 181 0.71 19.81 42.36
C ASN A 181 1.59 19.06 43.39
N GLU A 182 1.23 19.16 44.66
CA GLU A 182 2.06 18.64 45.75
C GLU A 182 2.10 17.09 45.77
N GLU A 183 0.99 16.42 45.48
CA GLU A 183 0.91 14.96 45.42
C GLU A 183 1.83 14.40 44.33
N PHE A 184 1.80 14.98 43.12
CA PHE A 184 2.71 14.62 42.04
C PHE A 184 4.17 14.91 42.41
N LEU A 185 4.47 16.07 43.00
CA LEU A 185 5.82 16.43 43.41
C LEU A 185 6.38 15.46 44.46
N GLN A 186 5.60 15.13 45.49
CA GLN A 186 6.00 14.19 46.55
C GLN A 186 6.25 12.78 46.00
N GLN A 187 5.32 12.22 45.20
CA GLN A 187 5.50 10.88 44.61
C GLN A 187 6.64 10.87 43.56
N TYR A 188 6.87 11.97 42.83
CA TYR A 188 7.99 12.10 41.91
C TYR A 188 9.34 12.11 42.66
N MET A 189 9.46 12.87 43.76
CA MET A 189 10.66 12.92 44.58
C MET A 189 11.00 11.57 45.25
N LYS A 190 9.99 10.76 45.57
CA LYS A 190 10.18 9.38 46.06
C LYS A 190 10.54 8.37 44.96
N GLY A 191 10.38 8.73 43.68
CA GLY A 191 10.57 7.83 42.54
C GLY A 191 9.42 6.86 42.29
N GLU A 192 8.21 7.15 42.80
CA GLU A 192 7.04 6.26 42.75
C GLU A 192 6.24 6.41 41.44
N ILE A 193 6.24 7.61 40.83
CA ILE A 193 5.45 7.90 39.61
C ILE A 193 5.99 7.21 38.35
N PHE A 194 7.31 7.15 38.19
CA PHE A 194 7.95 6.71 36.95
C PHE A 194 9.05 5.68 37.23
N ASP A 195 9.12 4.64 36.40
CA ASP A 195 10.27 3.73 36.37
C ASP A 195 11.58 4.46 35.94
N SER A 196 12.73 3.79 36.16
CA SER A 196 14.06 4.40 35.90
C SER A 196 14.43 4.61 34.42
N LYS A 197 13.59 4.22 33.46
CA LYS A 197 13.66 4.61 32.05
C LYS A 197 12.79 5.86 31.84
N ARG A 198 11.53 5.80 32.24
CA ARG A 198 10.54 6.87 32.05
C ARG A 198 10.90 8.16 32.80
N ALA A 199 11.43 8.06 34.02
CA ALA A 199 11.94 9.19 34.78
C ALA A 199 13.08 9.93 34.04
N ALA A 200 13.96 9.18 33.36
CA ALA A 200 15.07 9.74 32.58
C ALA A 200 14.59 10.36 31.27
N GLU A 201 13.61 9.74 30.58
CA GLU A 201 12.97 10.31 29.38
C GLU A 201 12.25 11.63 29.69
N PHE A 202 11.55 11.70 30.82
CA PHE A 202 10.89 12.91 31.32
C PHE A 202 11.91 14.02 31.66
N GLY A 203 12.91 13.71 32.50
CA GLY A 203 13.93 14.67 32.90
C GLY A 203 14.78 15.20 31.74
N ALA A 204 15.12 14.35 30.76
CA ALA A 204 15.90 14.75 29.58
C ALA A 204 15.14 15.70 28.63
N LYS A 205 13.81 15.70 28.66
CA LYS A 205 12.99 16.68 27.93
C LYS A 205 12.77 17.94 28.75
N LEU A 206 12.43 17.82 30.03
CA LEU A 206 12.29 18.94 30.97
C LEU A 206 13.54 19.83 30.97
N GLY A 207 14.74 19.23 30.99
CA GLY A 207 16.00 19.96 30.87
C GLY A 207 16.14 20.75 29.56
N LYS A 208 15.76 20.15 28.40
CA LYS A 208 15.80 20.84 27.11
C LYS A 208 14.83 22.01 27.03
N ASP A 209 13.66 21.88 27.65
CA ASP A 209 12.62 22.92 27.63
C ASP A 209 12.96 24.06 28.61
N LEU A 210 13.64 23.76 29.72
CA LEU A 210 14.27 24.75 30.60
C LEU A 210 15.41 25.51 29.88
N PHE A 211 16.33 24.81 29.20
CA PHE A 211 17.44 25.45 28.47
C PHE A 211 17.01 26.25 27.23
N LYS A 212 15.76 26.12 26.76
CA LYS A 212 15.23 26.91 25.63
C LYS A 212 14.54 28.21 26.02
N ASN A 213 14.15 28.40 27.29
CA ASN A 213 13.21 29.44 27.66
C ASN A 213 13.83 30.68 28.32
N GLN A 214 14.14 31.67 27.48
CA GLN A 214 13.96 33.07 27.84
C GLN A 214 12.76 33.74 27.15
N ASN A 215 12.06 33.10 26.19
CA ASN A 215 11.07 33.83 25.37
C ASN A 215 9.90 33.06 24.68
N MET A 216 9.62 31.76 24.92
CA MET A 216 8.38 31.18 24.35
C MET A 216 7.13 31.69 25.07
N LYS A 217 6.09 32.05 24.31
CA LYS A 217 4.79 32.48 24.85
C LYS A 217 3.84 31.30 25.03
N TYR A 218 3.02 31.38 26.08
CA TYR A 218 2.07 30.35 26.55
C TYR A 218 1.09 29.85 25.46
N GLU A 219 0.77 30.68 24.47
CA GLU A 219 -0.16 30.36 23.38
C GLU A 219 0.34 29.27 22.42
N GLU A 220 1.65 29.06 22.31
CA GLU A 220 2.21 28.00 21.45
C GLU A 220 2.10 26.61 22.09
N LEU A 221 2.18 26.53 23.43
CA LEU A 221 1.93 25.29 24.18
C LEU A 221 0.51 24.76 23.94
N SER A 222 -0.46 25.67 23.75
CA SER A 222 -1.84 25.32 23.43
C SER A 222 -2.05 24.76 22.01
N ARG A 223 -1.07 24.91 21.10
CA ARG A 223 -1.14 24.34 19.74
C ARG A 223 -0.66 22.89 19.77
N HIS A 224 0.52 22.62 20.35
CA HIS A 224 1.05 21.26 20.47
C HIS A 224 0.21 20.29 21.32
N THR A 225 -0.73 20.78 22.13
CA THR A 225 -1.75 19.93 22.80
C THR A 225 -3.08 19.77 22.04
N LYS A 226 -3.24 20.45 20.89
CA LYS A 226 -4.23 20.12 19.85
C LYS A 226 -3.62 19.25 18.74
N ASP A 227 -2.31 19.34 18.54
CA ASP A 227 -1.56 18.57 17.53
C ASP A 227 -1.37 17.07 17.90
N TRP A 228 -1.99 16.57 18.99
CA TRP A 228 -2.15 15.12 19.19
C TRP A 228 -3.26 14.61 18.27
N ASP A 229 -2.94 14.46 16.99
CA ASP A 229 -3.84 13.88 16.00
C ASP A 229 -3.90 12.35 16.18
N PRO A 230 -5.08 11.75 16.44
CA PRO A 230 -5.24 10.29 16.46
C PRO A 230 -4.77 9.60 15.17
N SER A 231 -4.73 10.30 14.03
CA SER A 231 -4.24 9.77 12.74
C SER A 231 -2.77 9.33 12.78
N LEU A 232 -1.95 9.89 13.70
CA LEU A 232 -0.56 9.49 13.91
C LEU A 232 -0.43 8.03 14.38
N ILE A 233 -1.50 7.42 14.91
CA ILE A 233 -1.58 5.97 15.19
C ILE A 233 -2.24 5.23 14.00
N GLY A 234 -1.90 5.65 12.78
CA GLY A 234 -2.17 4.98 11.50
C GLY A 234 -3.61 4.48 11.37
N VAL A 235 -4.58 5.40 11.34
CA VAL A 235 -6.02 5.09 11.37
C VAL A 235 -6.59 4.85 9.95
N GLU A 236 -5.97 3.93 9.22
CA GLU A 236 -6.75 2.99 8.39
C GLU A 236 -7.00 1.76 9.23
N ALA A 237 -8.27 1.36 9.39
CA ALA A 237 -8.67 0.33 10.33
C ALA A 237 -8.49 -1.07 9.74
N ARG A 238 -7.23 -1.48 9.50
CA ARG A 238 -6.88 -2.86 9.14
C ARG A 238 -7.17 -3.82 10.30
N GLN A 239 -8.44 -4.18 10.44
CA GLN A 239 -8.89 -5.45 11.00
C GLN A 239 -8.08 -6.59 10.34
N ARG A 240 -7.90 -7.72 11.03
CA ARG A 240 -7.07 -8.81 10.49
C ARG A 240 -7.74 -9.32 9.23
N ASN A 241 -7.01 -9.24 8.11
CA ASN A 241 -7.57 -9.47 6.79
C ASN A 241 -8.15 -10.89 6.69
N THR A 242 -9.48 -10.99 6.59
CA THR A 242 -10.21 -12.25 6.55
C THR A 242 -10.00 -13.02 5.24
N LYS A 243 -9.25 -12.47 4.27
CA LYS A 243 -8.75 -13.14 3.06
C LYS A 243 -8.08 -14.49 3.33
N ASN A 244 -7.50 -14.70 4.52
CA ASN A 244 -6.95 -16.00 4.92
C ASN A 244 -8.03 -17.10 5.10
N PHE A 245 -9.30 -16.73 5.22
CA PHE A 245 -10.46 -17.63 5.26
C PHE A 245 -11.23 -17.69 3.92
N PHE A 246 -10.92 -16.81 2.95
CA PHE A 246 -11.55 -16.85 1.63
C PHE A 246 -11.17 -18.15 0.91
N ASN A 247 -12.18 -18.89 0.45
CA ASN A 247 -12.04 -20.22 -0.16
C ASN A 247 -11.38 -21.28 0.77
N ASP A 248 -11.38 -21.07 2.09
CA ASP A 248 -10.87 -22.06 3.05
C ASP A 248 -11.96 -23.06 3.46
N LYS A 249 -11.89 -24.26 2.86
CA LYS A 249 -12.81 -25.39 3.09
C LYS A 249 -12.84 -25.92 4.53
N ARG A 250 -11.97 -25.44 5.43
CA ARG A 250 -11.91 -25.87 6.84
C ARG A 250 -12.89 -25.12 7.75
N PHE A 251 -13.37 -23.95 7.32
CA PHE A 251 -14.25 -23.07 8.10
C PHE A 251 -15.55 -22.69 7.37
N SER A 252 -15.60 -22.95 6.05
CA SER A 252 -16.79 -22.70 5.23
C SER A 252 -17.99 -23.58 5.58
N ASP A 253 -19.15 -22.96 5.69
CA ASP A 253 -20.47 -23.58 5.89
C ASP A 253 -21.40 -23.44 4.66
N VAL A 254 -20.91 -22.80 3.58
CA VAL A 254 -21.58 -22.68 2.27
C VAL A 254 -20.57 -22.64 1.13
N SER A 255 -20.95 -23.18 -0.03
CA SER A 255 -20.23 -23.05 -1.30
C SER A 255 -20.98 -22.10 -2.23
N ILE A 256 -20.26 -21.27 -2.99
CA ILE A 256 -20.83 -20.39 -4.00
C ILE A 256 -20.41 -20.93 -5.37
N VAL A 257 -21.39 -21.32 -6.19
CA VAL A 257 -21.19 -21.85 -7.55
C VAL A 257 -21.41 -20.74 -8.58
N TYR A 258 -20.59 -20.73 -9.63
CA TYR A 258 -20.66 -19.74 -10.70
C TYR A 258 -20.06 -20.26 -12.01
N GLY A 259 -20.59 -19.75 -13.14
CA GLY A 259 -20.18 -20.14 -14.49
C GLY A 259 -20.40 -21.64 -14.78
N GLU A 260 -19.55 -22.22 -15.62
CA GLU A 260 -19.58 -23.65 -15.94
C GLU A 260 -18.98 -24.50 -14.80
N LYS A 261 -19.67 -24.52 -13.64
CA LYS A 261 -19.36 -25.33 -12.45
C LYS A 261 -18.07 -24.97 -11.70
N GLN A 262 -17.70 -23.68 -11.63
CA GLN A 262 -16.67 -23.23 -10.67
C GLN A 262 -17.29 -23.06 -9.29
N SER A 263 -16.51 -23.22 -8.20
CA SER A 263 -17.01 -23.11 -6.83
C SER A 263 -16.00 -22.46 -5.87
N ILE A 264 -16.51 -21.67 -4.92
CA ILE A 264 -15.77 -20.99 -3.85
C ILE A 264 -16.34 -21.39 -2.50
N ALA A 265 -15.48 -21.79 -1.56
CA ALA A 265 -15.86 -22.02 -0.17
C ALA A 265 -16.02 -20.69 0.59
N ALA A 266 -17.16 -20.51 1.27
CA ALA A 266 -17.57 -19.27 1.90
C ALA A 266 -18.30 -19.50 3.24
N HIS A 267 -18.60 -18.39 3.93
CA HIS A 267 -19.14 -18.37 5.29
C HIS A 267 -20.48 -17.61 5.28
N LYS A 268 -21.59 -18.26 5.68
CA LYS A 268 -22.95 -17.69 5.71
C LYS A 268 -22.99 -16.39 6.50
N ILE A 269 -22.35 -16.37 7.67
CA ILE A 269 -22.24 -15.20 8.53
C ILE A 269 -21.48 -14.02 7.87
N VAL A 270 -20.50 -14.26 7.00
CA VAL A 270 -19.78 -13.18 6.29
C VAL A 270 -20.66 -12.55 5.22
N LEU A 271 -21.38 -13.37 4.44
CA LEU A 271 -22.35 -12.89 3.45
C LEU A 271 -23.50 -12.12 4.14
N ALA A 272 -24.07 -12.73 5.18
CA ALA A 272 -25.18 -12.21 5.98
C ALA A 272 -24.81 -10.97 6.84
N THR A 273 -23.52 -10.70 7.07
CA THR A 273 -23.05 -9.46 7.73
C THR A 273 -22.96 -8.29 6.74
N HIS A 274 -22.78 -8.57 5.44
CA HIS A 274 -22.65 -7.53 4.42
C HIS A 274 -23.99 -7.14 3.77
N SER A 275 -24.91 -8.08 3.57
CA SER A 275 -26.14 -7.88 2.78
C SER A 275 -27.37 -8.56 3.37
N ARG A 276 -28.54 -7.91 3.22
CA ARG A 276 -29.86 -8.42 3.65
C ARG A 276 -30.48 -9.37 2.62
N GLU A 277 -30.07 -9.23 1.37
CA GLU A 277 -30.42 -10.07 0.25
C GLU A 277 -29.85 -11.47 0.49
N PHE A 278 -28.56 -11.57 0.85
CA PHE A 278 -27.94 -12.82 1.29
C PHE A 278 -28.58 -13.39 2.58
N GLN A 279 -28.98 -12.55 3.55
CA GLN A 279 -29.76 -13.05 4.71
C GLN A 279 -31.08 -13.70 4.28
N THR A 280 -31.81 -13.08 3.35
CA THR A 280 -33.10 -13.55 2.85
C THR A 280 -32.94 -14.87 2.08
N MET A 281 -31.91 -14.98 1.23
CA MET A 281 -31.55 -16.22 0.53
C MET A 281 -31.21 -17.35 1.50
N LEU A 282 -30.44 -17.06 2.56
CA LEU A 282 -30.04 -18.06 3.56
C LEU A 282 -31.19 -18.46 4.51
N ALA A 283 -32.10 -17.54 4.83
CA ALA A 283 -33.28 -17.82 5.64
C ALA A 283 -34.27 -18.77 4.95
N GLY A 284 -34.39 -18.69 3.61
CA GLY A 284 -35.26 -19.57 2.82
C GLY A 284 -34.80 -21.03 2.75
N SER A 285 -33.54 -21.34 3.09
CA SER A 285 -33.02 -22.71 3.15
C SER A 285 -31.74 -22.78 4.01
N PRO A 286 -31.82 -22.73 5.35
CA PRO A 286 -30.63 -22.67 6.22
C PRO A 286 -29.70 -23.89 6.09
N LYS A 287 -30.25 -25.03 5.64
CA LYS A 287 -29.51 -26.28 5.35
C LYS A 287 -28.89 -26.35 3.95
N SER A 288 -29.06 -25.35 3.07
CA SER A 288 -28.33 -25.36 1.80
C SER A 288 -26.82 -25.27 2.07
N ALA A 289 -26.06 -26.12 1.38
CA ALA A 289 -24.60 -26.07 1.36
C ALA A 289 -24.07 -25.28 0.15
N GLU A 290 -24.97 -24.72 -0.67
CA GLU A 290 -24.68 -24.18 -1.99
C GLU A 290 -25.55 -22.95 -2.29
N ILE A 291 -24.96 -21.94 -2.94
CA ILE A 291 -25.61 -20.76 -3.52
C ILE A 291 -25.17 -20.67 -4.98
N ASP A 292 -26.10 -20.66 -5.92
CA ASP A 292 -25.80 -20.52 -7.35
C ASP A 292 -25.87 -19.05 -7.81
N LEU A 293 -24.73 -18.53 -8.27
CA LEU A 293 -24.57 -17.23 -8.92
C LEU A 293 -24.17 -17.37 -10.41
N SER A 294 -24.40 -18.54 -11.03
CA SER A 294 -23.99 -18.80 -12.43
C SER A 294 -24.76 -17.95 -13.47
N ASN A 295 -25.92 -17.43 -13.10
CA ASN A 295 -26.67 -16.44 -13.88
C ASN A 295 -26.16 -14.99 -13.71
N GLU A 296 -25.14 -14.75 -12.87
CA GLU A 296 -24.58 -13.43 -12.62
C GLU A 296 -23.39 -13.09 -13.55
N HIS A 297 -23.04 -11.81 -13.61
CA HIS A 297 -22.19 -11.28 -14.68
C HIS A 297 -20.70 -11.57 -14.47
N CYS A 298 -20.05 -12.15 -15.50
CA CYS A 298 -18.60 -12.41 -15.58
C CYS A 298 -18.04 -13.24 -14.42
N SER A 299 -17.69 -14.50 -14.69
CA SER A 299 -17.16 -15.43 -13.68
C SER A 299 -15.95 -14.89 -12.88
N ALA A 300 -15.07 -14.10 -13.51
CA ALA A 300 -13.95 -13.45 -12.83
C ALA A 300 -14.39 -12.33 -11.85
N ALA A 301 -15.46 -11.59 -12.20
CA ALA A 301 -16.03 -10.56 -11.32
C ALA A 301 -16.73 -11.20 -10.11
N VAL A 302 -17.50 -12.28 -10.30
CA VAL A 302 -18.16 -13.02 -9.20
C VAL A 302 -17.13 -13.52 -8.17
N ALA A 303 -16.04 -14.16 -8.62
CA ALA A 303 -15.00 -14.63 -7.71
C ALA A 303 -14.36 -13.50 -6.88
N THR A 304 -14.06 -12.37 -7.54
CA THR A 304 -13.45 -11.19 -6.89
C THR A 304 -14.43 -10.47 -5.96
N PHE A 305 -15.72 -10.43 -6.32
CA PHE A 305 -16.80 -9.84 -5.52
C PHE A 305 -16.98 -10.57 -4.19
N ILE A 306 -16.95 -11.91 -4.19
CA ILE A 306 -16.95 -12.69 -2.95
C ILE A 306 -15.65 -12.48 -2.18
N GLU A 307 -14.47 -12.48 -2.83
CA GLU A 307 -13.19 -12.25 -2.14
C GLU A 307 -13.15 -10.90 -1.40
N ASP A 308 -13.68 -9.84 -1.99
CA ASP A 308 -13.74 -8.51 -1.39
C ASP A 308 -14.58 -8.49 -0.09
N MET A 309 -15.56 -9.40 0.09
CA MET A 309 -16.28 -9.56 1.37
C MET A 309 -15.40 -10.11 2.51
N TYR A 310 -14.22 -10.64 2.20
CA TYR A 310 -13.21 -11.08 3.16
C TYR A 310 -12.05 -10.07 3.30
N ILE A 311 -12.13 -8.91 2.66
CA ILE A 311 -11.10 -7.86 2.74
C ILE A 311 -11.74 -6.65 3.44
N PRO A 312 -11.45 -6.40 4.74
CA PRO A 312 -12.14 -5.36 5.50
C PRO A 312 -11.80 -3.95 4.98
N GLU A 313 -10.57 -3.72 4.52
CA GLU A 313 -10.14 -2.52 3.80
C GLU A 313 -8.77 -2.78 3.13
N PHE A 314 -8.67 -2.59 1.81
CA PHE A 314 -7.37 -2.47 1.12
C PHE A 314 -7.53 -1.72 -0.22
N PRO A 315 -6.59 -0.84 -0.61
CA PRO A 315 -6.48 -0.40 -2.00
C PRO A 315 -6.15 -1.60 -2.88
N VAL A 316 -6.96 -1.88 -3.91
CA VAL A 316 -6.75 -3.03 -4.80
C VAL A 316 -5.39 -2.90 -5.51
N PRO A 317 -4.64 -4.01 -5.66
CA PRO A 317 -3.33 -4.00 -6.33
C PRO A 317 -3.43 -3.53 -7.79
N ASP A 318 -2.31 -3.02 -8.32
CA ASP A 318 -2.13 -2.60 -9.73
C ASP A 318 -2.16 -3.77 -10.74
N VAL A 319 -3.24 -4.55 -10.72
CA VAL A 319 -3.57 -5.50 -11.78
C VAL A 319 -4.38 -4.75 -12.83
N LYS A 320 -3.87 -4.71 -14.06
CA LYS A 320 -4.55 -4.11 -15.22
C LYS A 320 -5.76 -4.96 -15.65
N HIS A 321 -6.81 -4.91 -14.86
CA HIS A 321 -8.16 -5.30 -15.27
C HIS A 321 -8.78 -4.20 -16.13
N ASP A 322 -9.74 -4.57 -16.96
CA ASP A 322 -10.38 -3.65 -17.88
C ASP A 322 -11.62 -2.96 -17.25
N PRO A 323 -12.14 -1.89 -17.88
CA PRO A 323 -13.34 -1.21 -17.38
C PRO A 323 -14.54 -2.16 -17.23
N SER A 324 -14.72 -3.11 -18.14
CA SER A 324 -15.81 -4.10 -18.10
C SER A 324 -15.79 -4.98 -16.85
N PHE A 325 -14.61 -5.37 -16.35
CA PHE A 325 -14.47 -6.07 -15.08
C PHE A 325 -14.98 -5.23 -13.88
N PHE A 326 -14.61 -3.95 -13.80
CA PHE A 326 -15.06 -3.07 -12.72
C PHE A 326 -16.55 -2.71 -12.82
N ALA A 327 -17.09 -2.58 -14.03
CA ALA A 327 -18.53 -2.45 -14.27
C ALA A 327 -19.31 -3.70 -13.79
N GLY A 328 -18.76 -4.91 -14.00
CA GLY A 328 -19.30 -6.14 -13.46
C GLY A 328 -19.37 -6.14 -11.93
N LEU A 329 -18.27 -5.76 -11.26
CA LEU A 329 -18.22 -5.63 -9.80
C LEU A 329 -19.22 -4.59 -9.25
N TYR A 330 -19.36 -3.45 -9.92
CA TYR A 330 -20.36 -2.43 -9.58
C TYR A 330 -21.80 -2.98 -9.64
N LEU A 331 -22.14 -3.71 -10.71
CA LEU A 331 -23.48 -4.29 -10.89
C LEU A 331 -23.79 -5.36 -9.84
N LEU A 332 -22.82 -6.24 -9.54
CA LEU A 332 -22.94 -7.23 -8.46
C LEU A 332 -23.17 -6.54 -7.11
N ALA A 333 -22.39 -5.48 -6.82
CA ALA A 333 -22.53 -4.73 -5.57
C ALA A 333 -23.92 -4.09 -5.41
N ARG A 334 -24.47 -3.44 -6.45
CA ARG A 334 -25.82 -2.85 -6.35
C ARG A 334 -26.94 -3.89 -6.31
N LYS A 335 -26.82 -5.00 -7.04
CA LYS A 335 -27.80 -6.10 -6.99
C LYS A 335 -27.95 -6.68 -5.58
N HIS A 336 -26.84 -6.82 -4.86
CA HIS A 336 -26.79 -7.37 -3.50
C HIS A 336 -26.70 -6.28 -2.41
N GLY A 337 -27.20 -5.07 -2.66
CA GLY A 337 -27.38 -4.02 -1.63
C GLY A 337 -26.10 -3.34 -1.10
N LEU A 338 -24.92 -3.63 -1.65
CA LEU A 338 -23.60 -3.19 -1.16
C LEU A 338 -23.21 -1.79 -1.69
N GLU A 339 -24.05 -0.79 -1.46
CA GLU A 339 -23.90 0.59 -1.95
C GLU A 339 -22.54 1.26 -1.65
N THR A 340 -21.92 0.98 -0.50
CA THR A 340 -20.58 1.50 -0.18
C THR A 340 -19.49 0.90 -1.06
N LYS A 341 -19.60 -0.39 -1.43
CA LYS A 341 -18.67 -1.09 -2.32
C LYS A 341 -18.93 -0.74 -3.78
N ALA A 342 -20.19 -0.55 -4.18
CA ALA A 342 -20.53 -0.04 -5.52
C ALA A 342 -19.79 1.28 -5.83
N ARG A 343 -19.82 2.26 -4.92
CA ARG A 343 -19.07 3.53 -5.03
C ARG A 343 -17.54 3.38 -4.98
N ALA A 344 -17.02 2.27 -4.46
CA ALA A 344 -15.60 1.95 -4.52
C ALA A 344 -15.21 1.35 -5.88
N TYR A 345 -16.06 0.48 -6.45
CA TYR A 345 -15.87 -0.08 -7.78
C TYR A 345 -16.05 0.97 -8.89
N LEU A 346 -17.01 1.90 -8.76
CA LEU A 346 -17.20 3.00 -9.72
C LEU A 346 -15.95 3.90 -9.84
N ARG A 347 -15.32 4.26 -8.70
CA ARG A 347 -14.06 5.03 -8.73
C ARG A 347 -12.90 4.27 -9.37
N ARG A 348 -12.88 2.93 -9.29
CA ARG A 348 -11.90 2.08 -9.99
C ARG A 348 -12.22 1.93 -11.49
N PHE A 349 -13.50 1.87 -11.86
CA PHE A 349 -13.95 1.95 -13.25
C PHE A 349 -13.43 3.23 -13.92
N ASN A 350 -13.61 4.39 -13.28
CA ASN A 350 -13.06 5.67 -13.76
C ASN A 350 -11.54 5.63 -13.89
N THR A 351 -10.85 5.11 -12.87
CA THR A 351 -9.38 4.99 -12.89
C THR A 351 -8.90 4.12 -14.06
N ALA A 352 -9.59 3.01 -14.34
CA ALA A 352 -9.29 2.13 -15.48
C ALA A 352 -9.60 2.80 -16.82
N MET A 353 -10.72 3.53 -16.93
CA MET A 353 -11.08 4.32 -18.12
C MET A 353 -10.04 5.41 -18.41
N TYR A 354 -9.55 6.11 -17.40
CA TYR A 354 -8.52 7.15 -17.56
C TYR A 354 -7.14 6.58 -17.95
N GLN A 355 -6.80 5.38 -17.46
CA GLN A 355 -5.53 4.70 -17.77
C GLN A 355 -5.51 3.94 -19.12
N GLU A 356 -6.68 3.60 -19.68
CA GLU A 356 -6.77 2.85 -20.94
C GLU A 356 -6.33 3.72 -22.14
N PRO A 357 -5.38 3.28 -22.97
CA PRO A 357 -4.91 4.07 -24.11
C PRO A 357 -6.03 4.37 -25.12
N PHE A 358 -6.17 5.64 -25.52
CA PHE A 358 -7.19 6.10 -26.46
C PHE A 358 -7.00 5.49 -27.86
N THR A 359 -7.66 4.36 -28.06
CA THR A 359 -7.51 3.42 -29.18
C THR A 359 -8.90 2.91 -29.59
N GLU A 360 -8.99 2.07 -30.61
CA GLU A 360 -10.27 1.47 -31.00
C GLU A 360 -10.90 0.62 -29.88
N LYS A 361 -10.08 0.04 -29.00
CA LYS A 361 -10.52 -0.67 -27.78
C LYS A 361 -11.20 0.29 -26.78
N TYR A 362 -10.64 1.49 -26.58
CA TYR A 362 -11.30 2.54 -25.78
C TYR A 362 -12.63 2.99 -26.40
N LEU A 363 -12.67 3.17 -27.73
CA LEU A 363 -13.90 3.49 -28.47
C LEU A 363 -14.90 2.32 -28.56
N ALA A 364 -14.52 1.10 -28.15
CA ALA A 364 -15.44 -0.01 -27.94
C ALA A 364 -16.10 0.10 -26.56
N TYR A 365 -15.33 0.29 -25.49
CA TYR A 365 -15.90 0.51 -24.14
C TYR A 365 -16.89 1.68 -24.11
N ILE A 366 -16.58 2.80 -24.77
CA ILE A 366 -17.54 3.93 -24.84
C ILE A 366 -18.81 3.58 -25.63
N ALA A 367 -18.72 2.75 -26.67
CA ALA A 367 -19.90 2.25 -27.38
C ALA A 367 -20.74 1.28 -26.53
N ASP A 368 -20.10 0.45 -25.69
CA ASP A 368 -20.79 -0.47 -24.78
C ASP A 368 -21.51 0.27 -23.64
N PHE A 369 -20.86 1.26 -23.01
CA PHE A 369 -21.42 2.00 -21.88
C PHE A 369 -22.34 3.16 -22.28
N CYS A 370 -22.05 3.87 -23.38
CA CYS A 370 -22.78 5.09 -23.78
C CYS A 370 -23.53 4.95 -25.11
N GLY A 371 -23.25 3.92 -25.92
CA GLY A 371 -23.83 3.70 -27.25
C GLY A 371 -25.24 3.08 -27.24
N PRO A 372 -25.80 2.71 -28.40
CA PRO A 372 -27.17 2.16 -28.49
C PRO A 372 -27.44 0.90 -27.65
N GLY A 373 -26.40 0.09 -27.36
CA GLY A 373 -26.48 -1.10 -26.51
C GLY A 373 -26.48 -0.83 -24.99
N SER A 374 -26.35 0.43 -24.57
CA SER A 374 -26.21 0.82 -23.16
C SER A 374 -27.42 0.56 -22.25
N TYR A 375 -28.53 0.01 -22.76
CA TYR A 375 -29.74 -0.30 -21.99
C TYR A 375 -29.47 -1.18 -20.76
N ARG A 376 -28.44 -2.03 -20.79
CA ARG A 376 -27.98 -2.85 -19.65
C ARG A 376 -27.49 -2.04 -18.45
N TYR A 377 -27.08 -0.79 -18.68
CA TYR A 377 -26.48 0.11 -17.69
C TYR A 377 -27.35 1.33 -17.40
N ILE A 378 -28.58 1.40 -17.94
CA ILE A 378 -29.39 2.63 -17.95
C ILE A 378 -29.77 3.13 -16.55
N ASP A 379 -29.98 2.23 -15.58
CA ASP A 379 -30.31 2.54 -14.19
C ASP A 379 -29.06 2.72 -13.29
N THR A 380 -27.92 3.11 -13.89
CA THR A 380 -26.61 3.17 -13.21
C THR A 380 -25.79 4.41 -13.55
N GLU A 381 -24.80 4.70 -12.70
CA GLU A 381 -23.85 5.81 -12.87
C GLU A 381 -22.76 5.51 -13.92
N LEU A 382 -22.60 4.25 -14.35
CA LEU A 382 -21.53 3.82 -15.28
C LEU A 382 -21.52 4.56 -16.64
N PRO A 383 -22.66 4.80 -17.33
CA PRO A 383 -22.68 5.52 -18.60
C PRO A 383 -22.29 6.99 -18.46
N GLU A 384 -22.74 7.64 -17.39
CA GLU A 384 -22.43 9.05 -17.07
C GLU A 384 -20.94 9.24 -16.79
N GLU A 385 -20.37 8.37 -15.97
CA GLU A 385 -18.95 8.39 -15.62
C GLU A 385 -18.06 8.01 -16.80
N ALA A 386 -18.43 7.01 -17.61
CA ALA A 386 -17.71 6.68 -18.85
C ALA A 386 -17.70 7.86 -19.83
N PHE A 387 -18.83 8.57 -19.92
CA PHE A 387 -18.97 9.75 -20.76
C PHE A 387 -18.14 10.95 -20.28
N ALA A 388 -18.06 11.18 -18.97
CA ALA A 388 -17.20 12.20 -18.37
C ALA A 388 -15.71 11.93 -18.67
N ASN A 389 -15.23 10.71 -18.42
CA ASN A 389 -13.85 10.31 -18.72
C ASN A 389 -13.51 10.47 -20.21
N PHE A 390 -14.46 10.22 -21.12
CA PHE A 390 -14.29 10.44 -22.56
C PHE A 390 -14.15 11.93 -22.94
N LEU A 391 -14.92 12.81 -22.32
CA LEU A 391 -14.82 14.26 -22.52
C LEU A 391 -13.44 14.79 -22.10
N ASP A 392 -12.99 14.45 -20.88
CA ASP A 392 -11.68 14.88 -20.37
C ASP A 392 -10.54 14.34 -21.23
N ARG A 393 -10.62 13.06 -21.66
CA ARG A 393 -9.62 12.45 -22.55
C ARG A 393 -9.58 13.16 -23.92
N ILE A 394 -10.73 13.57 -24.49
CA ILE A 394 -10.77 14.37 -25.72
C ILE A 394 -10.16 15.76 -25.55
N ILE A 395 -10.30 16.38 -24.36
CA ILE A 395 -9.68 17.68 -24.06
C ILE A 395 -8.16 17.55 -24.05
N GLU A 396 -7.59 16.57 -23.32
CA GLU A 396 -6.14 16.34 -23.29
C GLU A 396 -5.54 16.09 -24.69
N LEU A 397 -6.23 15.28 -25.51
CA LEU A 397 -5.75 14.86 -26.83
C LEU A 397 -5.79 15.97 -27.90
N ARG A 398 -6.47 17.08 -27.63
CA ARG A 398 -6.50 18.26 -28.51
C ARG A 398 -5.19 19.07 -28.45
N ASP A 399 -4.50 19.03 -27.31
CA ASP A 399 -3.32 19.88 -27.06
C ASP A 399 -2.00 19.16 -27.43
N GLU A 400 -1.95 17.81 -27.38
CA GLU A 400 -0.86 17.01 -27.96
C GLU A 400 -0.95 16.87 -29.49
N ARG A 401 -0.42 17.85 -30.24
CA ARG A 401 -0.43 17.88 -31.73
C ARG A 401 0.33 16.74 -32.47
N THR A 402 0.87 15.73 -31.79
CA THR A 402 2.01 14.93 -32.31
C THR A 402 1.90 13.41 -32.24
N LYS A 403 0.72 12.82 -31.99
CA LYS A 403 0.52 11.35 -31.95
C LYS A 403 -0.52 10.86 -32.96
N LYS A 404 -0.26 9.69 -33.58
CA LYS A 404 -1.21 9.00 -34.47
C LYS A 404 -2.39 8.47 -33.65
N LEU A 405 -3.52 9.17 -33.71
CA LEU A 405 -4.76 8.78 -33.03
C LEU A 405 -5.84 8.30 -34.02
N PRO A 406 -6.81 7.48 -33.56
CA PRO A 406 -7.89 6.94 -34.39
C PRO A 406 -8.99 7.98 -34.66
N TYR A 407 -8.62 9.19 -35.12
CA TYR A 407 -9.56 10.27 -35.45
C TYR A 407 -10.52 9.87 -36.59
N GLU A 408 -10.07 9.03 -37.53
CA GLU A 408 -10.92 8.48 -38.58
C GLU A 408 -11.96 7.51 -38.01
N THR A 409 -11.56 6.52 -37.20
CA THR A 409 -12.47 5.57 -36.55
C THR A 409 -13.46 6.26 -35.61
N LEU A 410 -13.00 7.27 -34.86
CA LEU A 410 -13.86 8.12 -34.03
C LEU A 410 -14.89 8.88 -34.88
N GLY A 411 -14.44 9.52 -35.96
CA GLY A 411 -15.31 10.22 -36.90
C GLY A 411 -16.32 9.30 -37.60
N GLN A 412 -15.92 8.07 -37.93
CA GLN A 412 -16.81 7.04 -38.50
C GLN A 412 -17.85 6.56 -37.47
N LYS A 413 -17.44 6.22 -36.23
CA LYS A 413 -18.35 5.78 -35.17
C LYS A 413 -19.35 6.87 -34.75
N LEU A 414 -18.94 8.14 -34.75
CA LEU A 414 -19.83 9.29 -34.54
C LEU A 414 -20.82 9.46 -35.70
N LYS A 415 -20.35 9.48 -36.95
CA LYS A 415 -21.22 9.59 -38.15
C LYS A 415 -22.21 8.43 -38.27
N GLY A 416 -21.80 7.23 -37.89
CA GLY A 416 -22.64 6.02 -37.89
C GLY A 416 -23.55 5.86 -36.67
N GLY A 417 -23.58 6.83 -35.73
CA GLY A 417 -24.45 6.77 -34.55
C GLY A 417 -24.15 5.62 -33.58
N SER A 418 -22.99 4.96 -33.69
CA SER A 418 -22.68 3.74 -32.95
C SER A 418 -21.90 3.99 -31.65
N LEU A 419 -21.32 5.18 -31.47
CA LEU A 419 -20.61 5.56 -30.25
C LEU A 419 -21.54 5.99 -29.11
N PHE A 420 -22.66 6.66 -29.43
CA PHE A 420 -23.54 7.28 -28.44
C PHE A 420 -25.01 7.01 -28.74
N ASN A 421 -25.78 6.73 -27.69
CA ASN A 421 -27.23 6.82 -27.70
C ASN A 421 -27.68 8.30 -27.83
N ALA A 422 -28.97 8.50 -28.07
CA ALA A 422 -29.54 9.84 -28.32
C ALA A 422 -29.42 10.82 -27.13
N MET A 423 -29.12 10.36 -25.90
CA MET A 423 -28.91 11.24 -24.75
C MET A 423 -27.48 11.77 -24.70
N PHE A 424 -26.49 10.86 -24.77
CA PHE A 424 -25.07 11.23 -24.71
C PHE A 424 -24.61 12.01 -25.94
N LEU A 425 -25.15 11.71 -27.13
CA LEU A 425 -24.83 12.45 -28.35
C LEU A 425 -25.18 13.95 -28.24
N GLY A 426 -26.30 14.28 -27.59
CA GLY A 426 -26.74 15.67 -27.37
C GLY A 426 -25.90 16.40 -26.33
N ARG A 427 -25.53 15.73 -25.24
CA ARG A 427 -24.62 16.28 -24.23
C ARG A 427 -23.21 16.47 -24.77
N PHE A 428 -22.75 15.60 -25.68
CA PHE A 428 -21.45 15.75 -26.34
C PHE A 428 -21.40 17.01 -27.20
N ALA A 429 -22.44 17.27 -27.99
CA ALA A 429 -22.57 18.51 -28.76
C ALA A 429 -22.58 19.76 -27.86
N ASN A 430 -23.31 19.74 -26.74
CA ASN A 430 -23.38 20.86 -25.81
C ASN A 430 -22.07 21.12 -25.05
N GLU A 431 -21.42 20.09 -24.50
CA GLU A 431 -20.21 20.29 -23.70
C GLU A 431 -19.03 20.76 -24.57
N MET A 432 -18.89 20.19 -25.76
CA MET A 432 -17.92 20.66 -26.76
C MET A 432 -18.19 22.12 -27.14
N THR A 433 -19.45 22.51 -27.36
CA THR A 433 -19.85 23.91 -27.62
C THR A 433 -19.47 24.84 -26.46
N SER A 434 -19.83 24.46 -25.23
CA SER A 434 -19.64 25.26 -24.01
C SER A 434 -18.17 25.48 -23.64
N ARG A 435 -17.27 24.55 -24.02
CA ARG A 435 -15.83 24.68 -23.77
C ARG A 435 -15.06 25.27 -24.96
N TYR A 436 -15.56 25.15 -26.19
CA TYR A 436 -15.02 25.89 -27.33
C TYR A 436 -15.26 27.40 -27.19
N SER A 437 -16.41 27.84 -26.66
CA SER A 437 -16.62 29.28 -26.35
C SER A 437 -15.62 29.77 -25.31
N GLY A 438 -15.56 29.15 -24.13
CA GLY A 438 -14.68 29.58 -23.04
C GLY A 438 -13.19 29.64 -23.42
N LEU A 439 -12.70 28.69 -24.24
CA LEU A 439 -11.31 28.69 -24.70
C LEU A 439 -11.03 29.81 -25.72
N ILE A 440 -11.94 30.07 -26.65
CA ILE A 440 -11.73 31.09 -27.69
C ILE A 440 -11.97 32.50 -27.14
N ASP A 441 -12.95 32.66 -26.24
CA ASP A 441 -13.14 33.88 -25.45
C ASP A 441 -11.88 34.18 -24.63
N GLY A 442 -11.25 33.17 -24.00
CA GLY A 442 -9.96 33.31 -23.32
C GLY A 442 -8.80 33.69 -24.25
N LEU A 443 -8.72 33.11 -25.45
CA LEU A 443 -7.70 33.42 -26.47
C LEU A 443 -7.82 34.84 -27.05
N PHE A 444 -9.01 35.45 -27.02
CA PHE A 444 -9.22 36.85 -27.41
C PHE A 444 -9.34 37.82 -26.22
N ALA A 445 -9.43 37.33 -24.98
CA ALA A 445 -9.41 38.13 -23.75
C ALA A 445 -8.01 38.64 -23.39
N HIS A 446 -7.36 39.32 -24.34
CA HIS A 446 -6.14 40.10 -24.11
C HIS A 446 -6.42 41.58 -24.40
N SER A 447 -6.26 42.39 -23.36
CA SER A 447 -6.51 43.84 -23.36
C SER A 447 -5.74 44.56 -24.48
N GLN A 448 -6.44 45.40 -25.23
CA GLN A 448 -5.83 46.51 -25.97
C GLN A 448 -5.85 47.75 -25.05
N PRO A 449 -4.71 48.41 -24.79
CA PRO A 449 -4.71 49.72 -24.14
C PRO A 449 -5.36 50.75 -25.08
N THR A 450 -6.05 51.73 -24.49
CA THR A 450 -6.59 52.89 -25.20
C THR A 450 -5.52 53.97 -25.35
N ASP A 451 -4.59 53.77 -26.28
CA ASP A 451 -3.65 54.81 -26.69
C ASP A 451 -4.13 55.52 -27.96
N ALA A 452 -4.15 56.85 -27.91
CA ALA A 452 -4.48 57.70 -29.05
C ALA A 452 -3.20 58.30 -29.63
N GLU A 453 -2.78 57.85 -30.83
CA GLU A 453 -2.03 58.63 -31.82
C GLU A 453 -1.69 57.80 -33.09
N GLY A 454 -1.17 58.45 -34.13
CA GLY A 454 -0.04 57.84 -34.85
C GLY A 454 -0.25 56.96 -36.11
N THR A 455 -1.03 57.42 -37.10
CA THR A 455 -0.90 57.01 -38.54
C THR A 455 -1.26 55.54 -38.93
N GLY A 456 -1.25 55.23 -40.24
CA GLY A 456 -1.31 53.82 -40.73
C GLY A 456 -2.48 53.36 -41.62
N ARG A 457 -3.19 54.25 -42.35
CA ARG A 457 -4.19 53.80 -43.36
C ARG A 457 -3.52 53.10 -44.55
N ARG A 458 -3.54 51.75 -44.63
CA ARG A 458 -3.49 50.98 -45.90
C ARG A 458 -3.94 49.52 -45.86
N LEU A 459 -4.96 49.21 -45.04
CA LEU A 459 -5.96 48.18 -45.35
C LEU A 459 -7.30 48.60 -44.71
N GLY A 460 -8.38 47.84 -44.88
CA GLY A 460 -9.72 48.22 -44.38
C GLY A 460 -9.76 48.48 -42.86
N ARG A 461 -10.70 49.32 -42.41
CA ARG A 461 -10.81 49.90 -41.04
C ARG A 461 -11.09 48.90 -39.89
N TYR A 462 -10.89 47.59 -40.12
CA TYR A 462 -11.08 46.53 -39.14
C TYR A 462 -9.90 45.57 -39.25
N ARG A 463 -9.29 45.22 -38.12
CA ARG A 463 -8.19 44.25 -38.08
C ARG A 463 -8.73 42.86 -38.43
N LEU A 464 -7.84 41.97 -38.86
CA LEU A 464 -8.21 40.57 -39.12
C LEU A 464 -8.81 39.91 -37.87
N VAL A 465 -8.30 40.28 -36.69
CA VAL A 465 -8.82 39.90 -35.36
C VAL A 465 -10.31 40.19 -35.22
N ASP A 466 -10.78 41.40 -35.54
CA ASP A 466 -12.19 41.79 -35.42
C ASP A 466 -13.11 40.88 -36.27
N ARG A 467 -12.66 40.52 -37.46
CA ARG A 467 -13.40 39.64 -38.39
C ARG A 467 -13.39 38.18 -37.92
N LEU A 468 -12.29 37.72 -37.35
CA LEU A 468 -12.17 36.39 -36.74
C LEU A 468 -13.03 36.30 -35.47
N TRP A 469 -13.12 37.37 -34.67
CA TRP A 469 -14.02 37.46 -33.52
C TRP A 469 -15.49 37.40 -33.93
N GLU A 470 -15.90 38.17 -34.95
CA GLU A 470 -17.28 38.11 -35.47
C GLU A 470 -17.63 36.72 -36.06
N LEU A 471 -16.68 36.05 -36.71
CA LEU A 471 -16.84 34.68 -37.22
C LEU A 471 -16.92 33.66 -36.07
N ASN A 472 -16.07 33.78 -35.04
CA ASN A 472 -16.12 32.97 -33.82
C ASN A 472 -17.50 33.05 -33.17
N CYS A 473 -17.97 34.26 -32.86
CA CYS A 473 -19.30 34.50 -32.30
C CYS A 473 -20.42 33.91 -33.18
N GLY A 474 -20.25 33.98 -34.52
CA GLY A 474 -21.16 33.36 -35.49
C GLY A 474 -21.25 31.84 -35.33
N ILE A 475 -20.10 31.17 -35.19
CA ILE A 475 -20.01 29.71 -35.00
C ILE A 475 -20.49 29.29 -33.61
N LEU A 476 -20.10 30.01 -32.55
CA LEU A 476 -20.50 29.70 -31.17
C LEU A 476 -22.01 29.83 -30.96
N GLY A 477 -22.65 30.85 -31.55
CA GLY A 477 -24.12 30.98 -31.51
C GLY A 477 -24.85 29.90 -32.33
N LEU A 478 -24.27 29.43 -33.44
CA LEU A 478 -24.83 28.32 -34.22
C LEU A 478 -24.77 27.01 -33.44
N ALA A 479 -23.61 26.73 -32.84
CA ALA A 479 -23.39 25.54 -32.02
C ALA A 479 -24.29 25.53 -30.77
N LEU A 480 -24.45 26.70 -30.11
CA LEU A 480 -25.38 26.87 -28.99
C LEU A 480 -26.84 26.63 -29.40
N SER A 481 -27.23 27.06 -30.61
CA SER A 481 -28.57 26.85 -31.15
C SER A 481 -28.89 25.36 -31.32
N GLU A 482 -28.05 24.64 -32.08
CA GLU A 482 -28.22 23.21 -32.34
C GLU A 482 -28.15 22.38 -31.06
N GLY A 483 -27.17 22.63 -30.19
CA GLY A 483 -27.01 21.90 -28.93
C GLY A 483 -28.17 22.10 -27.95
N THR A 484 -28.70 23.33 -27.86
CA THR A 484 -29.89 23.62 -27.04
C THR A 484 -31.13 22.93 -27.61
N ALA A 485 -31.36 23.02 -28.92
CA ALA A 485 -32.49 22.39 -29.58
C ALA A 485 -32.44 20.86 -29.49
N PHE A 486 -31.25 20.28 -29.64
CA PHE A 486 -31.05 18.83 -29.55
C PHE A 486 -31.37 18.32 -28.14
N VAL A 487 -30.87 18.97 -27.07
CA VAL A 487 -31.14 18.52 -25.70
C VAL A 487 -32.61 18.68 -25.32
N ILE A 488 -33.25 19.83 -25.59
CA ILE A 488 -34.66 20.03 -25.22
C ILE A 488 -35.56 19.04 -25.99
N THR A 489 -35.37 18.88 -27.31
CA THR A 489 -36.14 17.88 -28.08
C THR A 489 -35.81 16.45 -27.68
N GLY A 490 -34.55 16.13 -27.40
CA GLY A 490 -34.12 14.79 -26.94
C GLY A 490 -34.76 14.39 -25.61
N THR A 491 -34.81 15.30 -24.64
CA THR A 491 -35.49 15.09 -23.36
C THR A 491 -37.00 14.92 -23.56
N LEU A 492 -37.66 15.84 -24.27
CA LEU A 492 -39.10 15.79 -24.50
C LEU A 492 -39.51 14.51 -25.27
N LYS A 493 -38.74 14.08 -26.28
CA LYS A 493 -39.00 12.84 -27.04
C LYS A 493 -39.04 11.59 -26.17
N ASN A 494 -38.10 11.46 -25.23
CA ASN A 494 -38.05 10.28 -24.36
C ASN A 494 -39.04 10.38 -23.20
N THR A 495 -39.35 11.59 -22.71
CA THR A 495 -40.28 11.79 -21.59
C THR A 495 -41.76 11.68 -22.00
N VAL A 496 -42.12 12.19 -23.19
CA VAL A 496 -43.53 12.23 -23.64
C VAL A 496 -43.98 10.91 -24.28
N GLY A 497 -43.06 10.13 -24.85
CA GLY A 497 -43.37 8.77 -25.35
C GLY A 497 -44.45 8.69 -26.44
N LYS A 498 -44.75 9.80 -27.15
CA LYS A 498 -45.88 9.86 -28.07
C LYS A 498 -45.68 8.90 -29.26
N PRO A 499 -46.65 8.03 -29.57
CA PRO A 499 -46.60 7.18 -30.76
C PRO A 499 -46.46 8.01 -32.05
N ARG A 500 -45.72 7.49 -33.02
CA ARG A 500 -45.64 8.01 -34.39
C ARG A 500 -46.81 7.50 -35.25
N PRO A 501 -47.13 8.17 -36.38
CA PRO A 501 -48.10 7.63 -37.35
C PRO A 501 -47.67 6.27 -37.92
N ASP A 502 -46.36 6.01 -38.08
CA ASP A 502 -45.80 4.73 -38.53
C ASP A 502 -45.71 3.63 -37.45
N LEU A 503 -46.31 3.81 -36.25
CA LEU A 503 -46.17 2.85 -35.15
C LEU A 503 -46.83 1.48 -35.43
N ILE A 504 -48.00 1.43 -36.09
CA ILE A 504 -48.70 0.15 -36.34
C ILE A 504 -47.87 -0.75 -37.26
N ASP A 505 -47.29 -0.17 -38.31
CA ASP A 505 -46.39 -0.85 -39.24
C ASP A 505 -45.10 -1.35 -38.56
N ARG A 506 -44.57 -0.61 -37.58
CA ARG A 506 -43.44 -1.06 -36.76
C ARG A 506 -43.81 -2.16 -35.76
N CYS A 507 -45.01 -2.10 -35.21
CA CYS A 507 -45.53 -3.00 -34.18
C CYS A 507 -45.81 -4.40 -34.74
N GLN A 508 -46.34 -4.48 -35.97
CA GLN A 508 -46.80 -5.73 -36.59
C GLN A 508 -47.72 -6.52 -35.63
N PRO A 509 -48.95 -6.04 -35.38
CA PRO A 509 -49.83 -6.63 -34.38
C PRO A 509 -50.19 -8.08 -34.73
N ARG A 510 -50.36 -8.93 -33.70
CA ARG A 510 -50.74 -10.35 -33.86
C ARG A 510 -52.04 -10.46 -34.65
N ALA A 511 -52.08 -11.38 -35.61
CA ALA A 511 -53.28 -11.65 -36.40
C ALA A 511 -54.46 -11.99 -35.47
N GLY A 512 -55.61 -11.35 -35.69
CA GLY A 512 -56.79 -11.47 -34.82
C GLY A 512 -56.78 -10.61 -33.56
N SER A 513 -55.82 -9.69 -33.39
CA SER A 513 -55.88 -8.67 -32.33
C SER A 513 -57.14 -7.79 -32.51
N VAL A 514 -57.88 -7.61 -31.43
CA VAL A 514 -59.06 -6.72 -31.35
C VAL A 514 -58.93 -5.81 -30.13
N ASP A 515 -59.39 -4.57 -30.24
CA ASP A 515 -59.25 -3.60 -29.15
C ASP A 515 -60.14 -3.97 -27.94
N PRO A 516 -59.61 -3.91 -26.70
CA PRO A 516 -60.32 -4.38 -25.53
C PRO A 516 -61.47 -3.46 -25.10
N SER A 517 -62.64 -4.05 -24.93
CA SER A 517 -63.83 -3.42 -24.35
C SER A 517 -63.60 -3.02 -22.87
N PRO A 518 -64.17 -1.90 -22.36
CA PRO A 518 -65.07 -0.98 -23.05
C PRO A 518 -64.37 0.22 -23.73
N TYR A 519 -63.06 0.40 -23.52
CA TYR A 519 -62.37 1.63 -23.90
C TYR A 519 -61.73 1.62 -25.29
N GLY A 520 -61.55 0.45 -25.91
CA GLY A 520 -60.98 0.33 -27.25
C GLY A 520 -59.48 0.67 -27.32
N LEU A 521 -58.72 0.36 -26.27
CA LEU A 521 -57.30 0.75 -26.14
C LEU A 521 -56.37 -0.45 -26.06
N SER A 522 -55.78 -0.83 -27.20
CA SER A 522 -54.66 -1.78 -27.25
C SER A 522 -53.35 -1.17 -26.71
N ASN A 523 -52.51 -2.01 -26.10
CA ASN A 523 -51.17 -1.65 -25.65
C ASN A 523 -50.08 -2.49 -26.38
N SER A 524 -48.81 -2.20 -26.15
CA SER A 524 -47.68 -2.80 -26.90
C SER A 524 -47.54 -4.33 -26.81
N THR A 525 -48.25 -5.04 -25.93
CA THR A 525 -48.21 -6.52 -25.89
C THR A 525 -48.83 -7.19 -27.12
N ILE A 526 -49.62 -6.45 -27.93
CA ILE A 526 -50.17 -7.00 -29.19
C ILE A 526 -49.12 -7.09 -30.31
N CYS A 527 -47.99 -6.38 -30.19
CA CYS A 527 -46.94 -6.36 -31.21
C CYS A 527 -46.25 -7.74 -31.34
N THR A 528 -45.79 -8.06 -32.55
CA THR A 528 -44.92 -9.22 -32.83
C THR A 528 -43.46 -8.82 -33.09
N GLN A 529 -43.20 -7.52 -33.25
CA GLN A 529 -41.86 -6.95 -33.43
C GLN A 529 -40.87 -7.45 -32.35
N THR A 530 -39.82 -8.14 -32.79
CA THR A 530 -38.76 -8.65 -31.91
C THR A 530 -37.65 -7.61 -31.66
N ASP A 531 -37.46 -6.65 -32.56
CA ASP A 531 -36.52 -5.56 -32.37
C ASP A 531 -37.15 -4.43 -31.55
N MET A 532 -36.85 -4.44 -30.24
CA MET A 532 -37.28 -3.42 -29.29
C MET A 532 -36.75 -2.00 -29.62
N SER A 533 -35.71 -1.86 -30.46
CA SER A 533 -35.22 -0.55 -30.90
C SER A 533 -36.14 0.06 -31.99
N ILE A 534 -36.65 -0.76 -32.91
CA ILE A 534 -37.62 -0.36 -33.95
C ILE A 534 -38.94 0.08 -33.29
N LEU A 535 -39.43 -0.73 -32.33
CA LEU A 535 -40.62 -0.42 -31.55
C LEU A 535 -40.41 0.81 -30.66
N GLY A 536 -39.25 0.93 -30.00
CA GLY A 536 -38.89 2.05 -29.14
C GLY A 536 -38.74 3.38 -29.88
N ASP A 537 -38.22 3.41 -31.12
CA ASP A 537 -38.30 4.62 -31.95
C ASP A 537 -39.74 4.93 -32.39
N GLY A 538 -40.62 3.93 -32.50
CA GLY A 538 -42.05 4.11 -32.77
C GLY A 538 -42.78 4.97 -31.73
N PHE A 539 -42.28 5.07 -30.50
CA PHE A 539 -42.81 5.93 -29.43
C PHE A 539 -42.08 7.27 -29.28
N ARG A 540 -41.21 7.66 -30.23
CA ARG A 540 -40.43 8.91 -30.16
C ARG A 540 -40.95 10.01 -31.10
N SER A 541 -42.27 10.20 -31.20
CA SER A 541 -42.82 11.20 -32.14
C SER A 541 -42.59 12.65 -31.69
N PHE A 542 -43.19 13.06 -30.57
CA PHE A 542 -43.25 14.47 -30.16
C PHE A 542 -42.03 14.94 -29.33
N PRO A 543 -41.48 16.14 -29.56
CA PRO A 543 -41.58 16.97 -30.78
C PRO A 543 -40.64 16.45 -31.88
N SER A 544 -40.78 16.91 -33.12
CA SER A 544 -39.99 16.43 -34.27
C SER A 544 -38.53 16.93 -34.22
N GLY A 545 -37.58 16.00 -34.06
CA GLY A 545 -36.14 16.31 -33.91
C GLY A 545 -35.47 16.85 -35.16
N HIS A 546 -35.81 16.29 -36.32
CA HIS A 546 -35.34 16.79 -37.62
C HIS A 546 -35.81 18.23 -37.87
N SER A 547 -37.02 18.56 -37.43
CA SER A 547 -37.60 19.89 -37.55
C SER A 547 -37.01 20.87 -36.53
N SER A 548 -36.78 20.46 -35.28
CA SER A 548 -36.13 21.35 -34.31
C SER A 548 -34.68 21.66 -34.67
N SER A 549 -33.91 20.67 -35.15
CA SER A 549 -32.53 20.90 -35.61
C SER A 549 -32.49 21.67 -36.93
N SER A 550 -33.31 21.33 -37.94
CA SER A 550 -33.29 22.06 -39.21
C SER A 550 -33.61 23.55 -39.04
N PHE A 551 -34.54 23.90 -38.16
CA PHE A 551 -34.78 25.29 -37.79
C PHE A 551 -33.68 25.86 -36.87
N ALA A 552 -33.17 25.13 -35.88
CA ALA A 552 -32.09 25.62 -35.02
C ALA A 552 -30.84 26.04 -35.82
N GLY A 553 -30.40 25.24 -36.79
CA GLY A 553 -29.26 25.59 -37.64
C GLY A 553 -29.58 26.61 -38.73
N LEU A 554 -30.59 26.33 -39.57
CA LEU A 554 -30.83 27.13 -40.76
C LEU A 554 -31.60 28.44 -40.50
N PHE A 555 -32.48 28.49 -39.48
CA PHE A 555 -33.08 29.77 -39.06
C PHE A 555 -32.03 30.67 -38.39
N TYR A 556 -31.10 30.10 -37.62
CA TYR A 556 -29.94 30.85 -37.11
C TYR A 556 -29.09 31.39 -38.27
N LEU A 557 -28.83 30.58 -39.32
CA LEU A 557 -28.14 31.06 -40.52
C LEU A 557 -28.91 32.20 -41.22
N SER A 558 -30.24 32.11 -41.33
CA SER A 558 -31.08 33.22 -41.80
C SER A 558 -30.93 34.48 -40.94
N LEU A 559 -30.97 34.38 -39.61
CA LEU A 559 -30.76 35.52 -38.70
C LEU A 559 -29.35 36.13 -38.86
N TYR A 560 -28.32 35.30 -38.96
CA TYR A 560 -26.94 35.73 -39.16
C TYR A 560 -26.76 36.44 -40.51
N LEU A 561 -27.28 35.87 -41.61
CA LEU A 561 -27.25 36.52 -42.92
C LEU A 561 -28.05 37.82 -42.94
N ALA A 562 -29.22 37.87 -42.30
CA ALA A 562 -30.03 39.08 -42.17
C ALA A 562 -29.26 40.22 -41.47
N ALA A 563 -28.50 39.87 -40.43
CA ALA A 563 -27.65 40.79 -39.70
C ALA A 563 -26.45 41.28 -40.52
N LYS A 564 -25.77 40.39 -41.26
CA LYS A 564 -24.58 40.75 -42.07
C LYS A 564 -24.92 41.46 -43.39
N LEU A 565 -26.06 41.16 -44.02
CA LEU A 565 -26.54 41.85 -45.23
C LEU A 565 -27.32 43.14 -44.93
N HIS A 566 -27.70 43.36 -43.67
CA HIS A 566 -28.46 44.52 -43.20
C HIS A 566 -29.81 44.67 -43.90
N ILE A 567 -30.65 43.63 -43.89
CA ILE A 567 -31.94 43.62 -44.64
C ILE A 567 -32.92 44.75 -44.29
N TRP A 568 -32.80 45.34 -43.09
CA TRP A 568 -33.62 46.46 -42.63
C TRP A 568 -32.91 47.82 -42.81
N ASP A 569 -31.90 47.91 -43.68
CA ASP A 569 -31.28 49.19 -44.01
C ASP A 569 -32.19 50.08 -44.86
N SER A 570 -31.99 51.40 -44.77
CA SER A 570 -32.80 52.40 -45.47
C SER A 570 -32.51 52.47 -46.98
N ARG A 571 -32.09 51.36 -47.60
CA ARG A 571 -31.74 51.24 -49.02
C ARG A 571 -32.75 50.42 -49.83
N GLY A 572 -33.63 49.67 -49.17
CA GLY A 572 -34.72 48.94 -49.83
C GLY A 572 -34.26 47.80 -50.76
N GLU A 573 -33.08 47.23 -50.53
CA GLU A 573 -32.46 46.23 -51.40
C GLU A 573 -33.12 44.83 -51.26
N VAL A 574 -34.28 44.64 -51.89
CA VAL A 574 -35.13 43.43 -51.79
C VAL A 574 -34.38 42.12 -52.06
N TRP A 575 -33.36 42.12 -52.92
CA TRP A 575 -32.56 40.92 -53.24
C TRP A 575 -31.95 40.26 -51.99
N LYS A 576 -31.60 41.05 -50.96
CA LYS A 576 -31.05 40.56 -49.69
C LYS A 576 -32.04 39.64 -48.96
N ILE A 577 -33.34 39.92 -49.07
CA ILE A 577 -34.41 39.17 -48.39
C ILE A 577 -34.52 37.75 -48.96
N PHE A 578 -34.42 37.58 -50.28
CA PHE A 578 -34.41 36.25 -50.90
C PHE A 578 -33.21 35.41 -50.43
N VAL A 579 -32.01 35.98 -50.39
CA VAL A 579 -30.79 35.31 -49.87
C VAL A 579 -30.97 34.88 -48.42
N VAL A 580 -31.63 35.70 -47.60
CA VAL A 580 -31.91 35.41 -46.18
C VAL A 580 -32.97 34.34 -45.98
N ILE A 581 -33.99 34.26 -46.83
CA ILE A 581 -35.09 33.28 -46.69
C ILE A 581 -34.69 31.86 -47.11
N ILE A 582 -33.75 31.71 -48.06
CA ILE A 582 -33.36 30.39 -48.61
C ILE A 582 -33.02 29.33 -47.53
N PRO A 583 -32.20 29.60 -46.49
CA PRO A 583 -31.95 28.62 -45.43
C PRO A 583 -33.21 28.21 -44.67
N SER A 584 -34.05 29.18 -44.28
CA SER A 584 -35.32 28.92 -43.58
C SER A 584 -36.33 28.15 -44.45
N LEU A 585 -36.33 28.36 -45.76
CA LEU A 585 -37.11 27.54 -46.70
C LEU A 585 -36.59 26.11 -46.75
N GLY A 586 -35.27 25.91 -46.73
CA GLY A 586 -34.64 24.59 -46.56
C GLY A 586 -35.07 23.91 -45.25
N ALA A 587 -35.12 24.64 -44.14
CA ALA A 587 -35.61 24.13 -42.86
C ALA A 587 -37.06 23.63 -42.94
N ALA A 588 -37.93 24.41 -43.60
CA ALA A 588 -39.34 24.08 -43.83
C ALA A 588 -39.52 22.85 -44.72
N LEU A 589 -38.72 22.68 -45.79
CA LEU A 589 -38.74 21.50 -46.64
C LEU A 589 -38.29 20.23 -45.87
N ILE A 590 -37.24 20.34 -45.05
CA ILE A 590 -36.79 19.25 -44.17
C ILE A 590 -37.87 18.89 -43.15
N ALA A 591 -38.58 19.89 -42.60
CA ALA A 591 -39.68 19.67 -41.66
C ALA A 591 -40.89 18.99 -42.34
N ALA A 592 -41.29 19.46 -43.53
CA ALA A 592 -42.40 18.92 -44.32
C ALA A 592 -42.18 17.45 -44.73
N SER A 593 -40.94 17.08 -45.08
CA SER A 593 -40.62 15.68 -45.42
C SER A 593 -40.89 14.69 -44.28
N ARG A 594 -40.90 15.15 -43.01
CA ARG A 594 -41.23 14.27 -41.87
C ARG A 594 -42.74 14.00 -41.72
N ILE A 595 -43.57 14.82 -42.35
CA ILE A 595 -45.02 14.58 -42.51
C ILE A 595 -45.25 13.65 -43.69
N MET A 596 -44.57 13.89 -44.82
CA MET A 596 -44.65 13.05 -46.03
C MET A 596 -44.23 11.60 -45.78
N ASP A 597 -43.11 11.39 -45.06
CA ASP A 597 -42.62 10.05 -44.68
C ASP A 597 -43.45 9.38 -43.56
N ALA A 598 -44.60 9.93 -43.16
CA ALA A 598 -45.42 9.51 -42.02
C ALA A 598 -44.68 9.40 -40.67
N ARG A 599 -43.48 9.98 -40.54
CA ARG A 599 -42.62 9.84 -39.35
C ARG A 599 -43.10 10.65 -38.14
N HIS A 600 -43.84 11.74 -38.36
CA HIS A 600 -44.31 12.67 -37.34
C HIS A 600 -45.66 13.28 -37.69
N HIS A 601 -46.50 13.55 -36.69
CA HIS A 601 -47.74 14.30 -36.91
C HIS A 601 -47.43 15.77 -37.22
N PRO A 602 -48.29 16.50 -37.98
CA PRO A 602 -48.09 17.93 -38.25
C PRO A 602 -47.87 18.78 -37.00
N PHE A 603 -48.58 18.51 -35.91
CA PHE A 603 -48.37 19.17 -34.61
C PHE A 603 -46.96 18.93 -34.03
N ASP A 604 -46.46 17.69 -34.11
CA ASP A 604 -45.12 17.33 -33.64
C ASP A 604 -44.04 18.08 -34.44
N VAL A 605 -44.30 18.32 -35.73
CA VAL A 605 -43.43 19.11 -36.63
C VAL A 605 -43.54 20.60 -36.32
N ILE A 606 -44.74 21.17 -36.16
CA ILE A 606 -44.93 22.59 -35.83
C ILE A 606 -44.23 22.96 -34.51
N VAL A 607 -44.43 22.16 -33.45
CA VAL A 607 -43.77 22.41 -32.16
C VAL A 607 -42.26 22.21 -32.25
N GLY A 608 -41.79 21.25 -33.06
CA GLY A 608 -40.37 21.11 -33.39
C GLY A 608 -39.79 22.39 -34.03
N SER A 609 -40.43 22.91 -35.08
CA SER A 609 -40.00 24.13 -35.77
C SER A 609 -39.96 25.34 -34.83
N LEU A 610 -41.01 25.53 -34.02
CA LEU A 610 -41.09 26.65 -33.07
C LEU A 610 -39.99 26.57 -31.99
N LEU A 611 -39.69 25.37 -31.50
CA LEU A 611 -38.59 25.11 -30.57
C LEU A 611 -37.24 25.45 -31.21
N GLY A 612 -37.00 24.99 -32.45
CA GLY A 612 -35.79 25.31 -33.20
C GLY A 612 -35.62 26.82 -33.45
N ILE A 613 -36.70 27.51 -33.83
CA ILE A 613 -36.74 28.97 -33.99
C ILE A 613 -36.41 29.68 -32.67
N ALA A 614 -36.95 29.22 -31.54
CA ALA A 614 -36.67 29.80 -30.23
C ALA A 614 -35.20 29.61 -29.81
N CYS A 615 -34.63 28.41 -30.00
CA CYS A 615 -33.21 28.14 -29.76
C CYS A 615 -32.30 29.01 -30.64
N ALA A 616 -32.62 29.14 -31.93
CA ALA A 616 -31.91 30.00 -32.87
C ALA A 616 -31.97 31.47 -32.47
N TRP A 617 -33.14 31.98 -32.11
CA TRP A 617 -33.32 33.37 -31.68
C TRP A 617 -32.58 33.68 -30.38
N LEU A 618 -32.70 32.83 -29.35
CA LEU A 618 -31.99 32.99 -28.08
C LEU A 618 -30.46 32.99 -28.29
N SER A 619 -29.96 32.01 -29.03
CA SER A 619 -28.52 31.83 -29.27
C SER A 619 -27.94 32.96 -30.13
N TYR A 620 -28.69 33.44 -31.12
CA TYR A 620 -28.33 34.64 -31.88
C TYR A 620 -28.29 35.88 -30.97
N ARG A 621 -29.31 36.10 -30.12
CA ARG A 621 -29.42 37.27 -29.24
C ARG A 621 -28.34 37.32 -28.14
N GLN A 622 -27.77 36.18 -27.76
CA GLN A 622 -26.66 36.06 -26.81
C GLN A 622 -25.35 36.68 -27.34
N TYR A 623 -25.06 36.51 -28.63
CA TYR A 623 -23.81 36.97 -29.26
C TYR A 623 -23.97 38.23 -30.14
N PHE A 624 -25.19 38.50 -30.62
CA PHE A 624 -25.48 39.57 -31.58
C PHE A 624 -26.66 40.48 -31.15
N PRO A 625 -26.62 41.78 -31.52
CA PRO A 625 -27.74 42.71 -31.33
C PRO A 625 -28.96 42.32 -32.19
N PRO A 626 -30.15 42.88 -31.91
CA PRO A 626 -31.34 42.69 -32.76
C PRO A 626 -31.05 43.06 -34.22
N VAL A 627 -31.62 42.30 -35.15
CA VAL A 627 -31.43 42.52 -36.60
C VAL A 627 -31.98 43.89 -37.06
N THR A 628 -32.89 44.48 -36.27
CA THR A 628 -33.43 45.84 -36.46
C THR A 628 -32.46 46.96 -36.09
N GLU A 629 -31.42 46.71 -35.26
CA GLU A 629 -30.42 47.72 -34.89
C GLU A 629 -29.34 47.87 -35.99
N THR A 630 -29.77 48.27 -37.19
CA THR A 630 -28.90 48.26 -38.40
C THR A 630 -27.69 49.18 -38.30
N TRP A 631 -27.73 50.21 -37.45
CA TRP A 631 -26.56 51.04 -37.13
C TRP A 631 -25.41 50.25 -36.49
N ARG A 632 -25.69 49.13 -35.79
CA ARG A 632 -24.66 48.21 -35.26
C ARG A 632 -24.10 47.25 -36.30
N LYS A 633 -24.69 47.19 -37.50
CA LYS A 633 -24.22 46.42 -38.67
C LYS A 633 -24.05 44.91 -38.41
N GLY A 634 -24.91 44.33 -37.57
CA GLY A 634 -24.87 42.89 -37.27
C GLY A 634 -23.55 42.40 -36.69
N ARG A 635 -22.75 43.28 -36.08
CA ARG A 635 -21.48 42.92 -35.43
C ARG A 635 -21.76 42.24 -34.09
N ALA A 636 -20.88 41.32 -33.71
CA ALA A 636 -20.96 40.67 -32.41
C ALA A 636 -20.79 41.70 -31.28
N TYR A 637 -21.24 41.36 -30.07
CA TYR A 637 -20.88 42.14 -28.88
C TYR A 637 -19.34 42.15 -28.69
N PRO A 638 -18.78 43.21 -28.06
CA PRO A 638 -17.36 43.26 -27.75
C PRO A 638 -16.95 42.12 -26.81
N ILE A 639 -15.68 41.74 -26.89
CA ILE A 639 -15.05 40.73 -26.02
C ILE A 639 -15.30 41.11 -24.56
N ARG A 640 -15.88 40.20 -23.77
CA ARG A 640 -16.20 40.46 -22.36
C ARG A 640 -14.94 40.44 -21.51
N THR A 641 -14.53 41.59 -20.99
CA THR A 641 -13.57 41.68 -19.89
C THR A 641 -14.24 41.25 -18.59
N TRP A 642 -13.68 40.24 -17.92
CA TRP A 642 -14.16 39.82 -16.60
C TRP A 642 -13.93 40.94 -15.57
N GLY A 643 -14.97 41.32 -14.84
CA GLY A 643 -14.87 42.27 -13.71
C GLY A 643 -15.11 43.75 -14.02
N GLN A 644 -15.64 44.12 -15.20
CA GLN A 644 -16.14 45.48 -15.47
C GLN A 644 -17.63 45.50 -15.81
N GLU A 645 -18.37 46.46 -15.24
CA GLU A 645 -19.76 46.71 -15.57
C GLU A 645 -19.90 47.41 -16.93
N THR A 646 -20.99 47.12 -17.65
CA THR A 646 -21.23 47.69 -18.98
C THR A 646 -21.76 49.12 -18.88
N ALA A 647 -20.88 50.10 -18.97
CA ALA A 647 -21.26 51.51 -19.04
C ALA A 647 -22.16 51.80 -20.28
N PRO A 648 -23.20 52.65 -20.15
CA PRO A 648 -24.01 53.09 -21.29
C PRO A 648 -23.19 53.97 -22.25
N PRO A 649 -23.55 54.01 -23.55
CA PRO A 649 -22.80 54.79 -24.54
C PRO A 649 -22.91 56.31 -24.28
N PRO A 650 -21.82 57.09 -24.44
CA PRO A 650 -21.87 58.54 -24.33
C PRO A 650 -22.84 59.16 -25.35
N ALA A 651 -23.61 60.16 -24.91
CA ALA A 651 -24.41 60.99 -25.81
C ALA A 651 -23.48 61.78 -26.76
N ALA A 652 -23.85 61.86 -28.05
CA ALA A 652 -23.02 62.52 -29.06
C ALA A 652 -23.05 64.05 -28.91
N MET A 653 -21.90 64.67 -28.67
CA MET A 653 -21.70 66.12 -28.78
C MET A 653 -20.90 66.49 -30.04
N SER A 654 -21.07 67.73 -30.48
CA SER A 654 -20.81 68.17 -31.87
C SER A 654 -19.48 68.88 -32.11
N THR A 655 -18.76 68.42 -33.13
CA THR A 655 -17.97 69.19 -34.13
C THR A 655 -17.43 70.60 -33.80
N ALA A 656 -16.10 70.73 -33.71
CA ALA A 656 -15.24 71.82 -34.25
C ALA A 656 -13.79 71.62 -33.74
N TYR A 657 -12.70 72.07 -34.37
CA TYR A 657 -12.31 72.22 -35.80
C TYR A 657 -10.75 72.28 -35.82
N GLU A 658 -10.09 72.10 -36.96
CA GLU A 658 -8.61 72.11 -37.10
C GLU A 658 -8.02 73.55 -37.08
N PRO A 659 -6.69 73.78 -36.87
CA PRO A 659 -5.68 73.47 -37.90
C PRO A 659 -4.25 73.07 -37.44
N THR A 660 -3.44 72.74 -38.45
CA THR A 660 -2.13 72.08 -38.49
C THR A 660 -0.90 73.00 -38.38
N MET A 661 0.31 72.40 -38.18
CA MET A 661 1.67 72.71 -38.74
C MET A 661 2.77 72.10 -37.84
N ALA A 662 4.02 71.80 -38.24
CA ALA A 662 4.61 71.23 -39.46
C ALA A 662 6.09 70.81 -39.15
N SER A 663 6.67 69.86 -39.89
CA SER A 663 7.89 69.12 -39.52
C SER A 663 9.25 69.82 -39.70
N ARG A 664 10.30 69.30 -39.03
CA ARG A 664 11.69 69.18 -39.54
C ARG A 664 12.53 68.12 -38.79
N THR A 665 13.58 67.60 -39.45
CA THR A 665 14.48 66.47 -39.07
C THR A 665 15.96 66.94 -39.13
N PRO A 666 17.09 66.15 -39.02
CA PRO A 666 17.25 64.68 -38.95
C PRO A 666 18.40 64.07 -38.05
N ASN A 667 18.40 62.72 -37.93
CA ASN A 667 19.51 61.74 -37.74
C ASN A 667 20.84 62.11 -37.01
N SER A 668 21.28 61.24 -36.05
CA SER A 668 22.16 60.07 -36.38
C SER A 668 22.69 59.21 -35.20
N ARG A 669 22.81 57.88 -35.47
CA ARG A 669 23.78 56.86 -34.97
C ARG A 669 23.96 56.52 -33.46
N GLY A 670 23.94 55.19 -33.18
CA GLY A 670 24.72 54.53 -32.10
C GLY A 670 23.93 53.89 -30.94
N ARG A 671 24.17 52.65 -30.45
CA ARG A 671 24.36 51.29 -31.01
C ARG A 671 24.53 50.33 -29.78
N ARG A 672 23.61 49.37 -29.63
CA ARG A 672 23.59 48.11 -28.84
C ARG A 672 24.90 47.57 -28.19
N PRO A 673 24.78 46.79 -27.09
CA PRO A 673 24.79 45.30 -27.19
C PRO A 673 23.62 44.59 -26.45
N ALA A 674 23.59 43.24 -26.39
CA ALA A 674 22.50 42.41 -25.83
C ALA A 674 22.88 40.92 -25.53
N VAL A 675 22.18 40.29 -24.56
CA VAL A 675 21.61 38.89 -24.51
C VAL A 675 22.54 37.66 -24.75
N PRO A 676 22.59 36.61 -23.86
CA PRO A 676 21.71 35.41 -24.00
C PRO A 676 21.33 34.52 -22.77
N GLU A 677 20.13 33.92 -22.85
CA GLU A 677 19.63 32.52 -22.55
C GLU A 677 20.03 31.64 -21.33
N GLY A 678 19.09 30.76 -20.89
CA GLY A 678 19.29 29.58 -20.01
C GLY A 678 18.00 29.03 -19.33
N LEU A 679 17.83 27.70 -19.14
CA LEU A 679 16.54 27.08 -18.70
C LEU A 679 16.63 25.83 -17.76
N ASN A 680 15.74 25.83 -16.75
CA ASN A 680 14.98 24.73 -16.09
C ASN A 680 15.56 23.50 -15.33
N GLU A 681 14.73 23.09 -14.35
CA GLU A 681 14.55 21.78 -13.66
C GLU A 681 15.67 21.11 -12.84
N THR A 682 15.33 20.67 -11.62
CA THR A 682 15.76 19.38 -11.00
C THR A 682 15.04 19.09 -9.67
N TRP A 683 13.77 18.67 -9.75
CA TRP A 683 13.07 18.00 -8.63
C TRP A 683 13.66 16.61 -8.32
N ALA A 684 14.50 16.08 -9.22
CA ALA A 684 15.15 14.77 -9.11
C ALA A 684 16.28 14.66 -8.06
N LYS A 685 16.68 15.75 -7.38
CA LYS A 685 17.76 15.70 -6.36
C LYS A 685 17.35 15.08 -5.03
N ASP A 686 16.09 15.26 -4.62
CA ASP A 686 15.61 14.84 -3.29
C ASP A 686 15.57 13.30 -3.12
N LEU A 687 15.42 12.58 -4.23
CA LEU A 687 15.45 11.11 -4.29
C LEU A 687 16.79 10.53 -3.80
N THR A 688 17.91 11.24 -3.98
CA THR A 688 19.26 10.75 -3.63
C THR A 688 19.56 10.78 -2.12
N ASP A 689 18.84 11.57 -1.31
CA ASP A 689 19.07 11.62 0.15
C ASP A 689 18.23 10.62 0.97
N GLN A 690 17.22 9.99 0.34
CA GLN A 690 16.51 8.82 0.90
C GLN A 690 17.43 7.58 1.10
N PHE A 691 18.70 7.71 0.69
CA PHE A 691 19.60 6.59 0.52
C PHE A 691 20.53 6.29 1.69
N ARG A 692 21.16 7.32 2.27
CA ARG A 692 22.40 7.15 3.05
C ARG A 692 22.18 6.78 4.53
N ARG A 693 20.99 6.99 5.11
CA ARG A 693 20.73 6.78 6.55
C ARG A 693 20.03 5.47 6.95
N ALA A 694 20.06 4.48 6.07
CA ALA A 694 20.00 3.08 6.48
C ALA A 694 21.40 2.56 6.94
N LEU A 695 22.07 3.24 7.89
CA LEU A 695 23.35 2.89 8.56
C LEU A 695 23.33 3.64 9.93
N SER A 696 23.20 3.10 11.16
CA SER A 696 23.83 1.97 11.86
C SER A 696 22.88 1.37 12.94
N THR A 697 23.37 0.68 13.99
CA THR A 697 22.70 -0.53 14.55
C THR A 697 23.12 -0.98 15.99
N LYS A 698 22.60 -2.13 16.47
CA LYS A 698 23.29 -3.31 17.14
C LYS A 698 24.57 -2.96 17.98
N ARG A 699 24.70 -3.17 19.31
CA ARG A 699 24.04 -4.06 20.33
C ARG A 699 23.81 -3.37 21.71
N MET A 700 23.61 -4.12 22.81
CA MET A 700 22.60 -3.92 23.91
C MET A 700 23.17 -3.59 25.26
N ASN A 701 22.34 -3.86 26.29
CA ASN A 701 22.58 -4.81 27.36
C ASN A 701 21.39 -5.07 28.32
N ALA A 702 20.73 -6.23 28.17
CA ALA A 702 19.77 -6.84 29.13
C ALA A 702 20.39 -7.05 30.54
N LEU A 703 19.67 -7.59 31.55
CA LEU A 703 20.23 -8.61 32.48
C LEU A 703 19.29 -9.22 33.52
N THR A 704 19.67 -10.45 33.93
CA THR A 704 19.44 -11.26 35.16
C THR A 704 18.65 -10.69 36.35
N ARG A 705 18.06 -11.52 37.22
CA ARG A 705 18.30 -12.97 37.52
C ARG A 705 16.94 -13.70 37.66
N ASN A 706 16.79 -14.98 37.29
CA ASN A 706 17.02 -16.20 38.10
C ASN A 706 16.17 -16.26 39.41
N THR A 707 15.80 -17.40 40.03
CA THR A 707 16.35 -18.76 39.97
C THR A 707 15.34 -19.82 40.53
N THR A 708 15.31 -21.04 39.96
CA THR A 708 14.96 -22.34 40.64
C THR A 708 13.54 -22.49 41.28
N GLN A 709 13.07 -23.67 41.75
CA GLN A 709 13.71 -24.97 42.08
C GLN A 709 12.73 -26.18 42.03
N GLN A 710 13.24 -27.39 41.66
CA GLN A 710 12.83 -28.75 42.13
C GLN A 710 11.35 -29.26 41.97
N GLN A 711 11.00 -30.57 42.07
CA GLN A 711 11.65 -31.84 41.65
C GLN A 711 10.64 -33.02 41.73
N GLN A 712 10.77 -34.05 40.87
CA GLN A 712 10.55 -35.53 41.08
C GLN A 712 9.96 -36.28 39.87
N GLN A 713 10.15 -37.61 39.86
CA GLN A 713 9.75 -38.65 38.88
C GLN A 713 9.60 -39.98 39.67
N SER A 714 9.11 -41.13 39.20
CA SER A 714 8.83 -41.74 37.87
C SER A 714 7.77 -42.88 38.09
N PRO A 715 7.57 -43.98 37.32
CA PRO A 715 8.17 -44.47 36.06
C PRO A 715 7.15 -44.96 34.98
N ASN A 716 7.70 -45.60 33.92
CA ASN A 716 7.08 -46.49 32.92
C ASN A 716 6.20 -45.88 31.80
N ALA A 717 6.62 -46.13 30.55
CA ALA A 717 5.87 -45.85 29.32
C ALA A 717 6.41 -46.72 28.15
N PRO A 718 5.57 -47.09 27.16
CA PRO A 718 5.98 -47.41 25.79
C PRO A 718 6.08 -46.12 24.92
N PRO A 719 6.71 -46.16 23.72
CA PRO A 719 7.36 -44.97 23.15
C PRO A 719 6.44 -43.96 22.46
N SER A 720 6.75 -42.68 22.68
CA SER A 720 6.17 -41.53 21.98
C SER A 720 7.04 -41.10 20.78
N TYR A 721 6.42 -40.65 19.69
CA TYR A 721 7.07 -39.77 18.72
C TYR A 721 6.08 -38.80 18.03
N SER A 722 6.63 -37.70 17.51
CA SER A 722 6.04 -36.80 16.50
C SER A 722 4.96 -35.78 16.90
N SER A 723 5.44 -34.56 17.16
CA SER A 723 4.97 -33.32 16.49
C SER A 723 3.56 -32.75 16.73
N LEU A 724 3.24 -32.32 17.96
CA LEU A 724 2.37 -31.15 18.22
C LEU A 724 2.82 -30.34 19.45
N ARG A 725 3.50 -29.20 19.25
CA ARG A 725 3.63 -28.11 20.25
C ARG A 725 3.86 -26.75 19.58
N ASN A 726 2.85 -25.89 19.62
CA ASN A 726 2.94 -24.44 19.37
C ASN A 726 2.18 -23.67 20.48
N ILE A 727 2.49 -24.01 21.73
CA ILE A 727 2.20 -23.17 22.90
C ILE A 727 3.43 -22.28 23.12
N PRO A 728 3.29 -21.00 23.53
CA PRO A 728 4.43 -20.17 23.91
C PRO A 728 5.31 -20.87 24.97
N LEU A 729 6.54 -21.21 24.60
CA LEU A 729 7.49 -21.89 25.49
C LEU A 729 8.05 -20.91 26.51
N VAL A 730 7.41 -20.83 27.69
CA VAL A 730 7.91 -20.09 28.85
C VAL A 730 9.32 -20.57 29.21
N ALA A 731 10.24 -19.64 29.43
CA ALA A 731 11.67 -19.93 29.61
C ALA A 731 12.02 -20.44 31.03
N THR A 732 11.73 -21.71 31.30
CA THR A 732 11.98 -22.39 32.58
C THR A 732 13.48 -22.59 32.86
N ALA A 733 13.92 -22.38 34.10
CA ALA A 733 15.29 -22.70 34.51
C ALA A 733 15.62 -24.20 34.30
N PRO A 734 16.83 -24.57 33.85
CA PRO A 734 17.20 -25.96 33.60
C PRO A 734 17.21 -26.78 34.89
N SER A 735 16.25 -27.70 35.02
CA SER A 735 16.07 -28.57 36.19
C SER A 735 16.60 -29.99 35.98
N ASP A 736 16.60 -30.49 34.75
CA ASP A 736 17.05 -31.85 34.41
C ASP A 736 18.56 -31.96 34.15
N ARG A 737 19.11 -33.16 34.33
CA ARG A 737 20.56 -33.43 34.22
C ARG A 737 21.14 -33.14 32.83
N ASN A 738 20.35 -33.25 31.76
CA ASN A 738 20.81 -33.01 30.40
C ASN A 738 20.83 -31.50 30.11
N SER A 739 19.76 -30.78 30.47
CA SER A 739 19.71 -29.31 30.37
C SER A 739 20.78 -28.63 31.23
N LEU A 740 21.10 -29.16 32.42
CA LEU A 740 22.21 -28.65 33.26
C LEU A 740 23.61 -28.91 32.65
N ARG A 741 23.82 -30.08 32.02
CA ARG A 741 25.05 -30.35 31.26
C ARG A 741 25.16 -29.45 30.03
N PHE A 742 24.07 -29.26 29.29
CA PHE A 742 24.01 -28.38 28.13
C PHE A 742 24.24 -26.92 28.51
N ARG A 743 23.65 -26.44 29.62
CA ARG A 743 23.94 -25.12 30.21
C ARG A 743 25.44 -24.92 30.43
N SER A 744 26.08 -25.87 31.09
CA SER A 744 27.51 -25.80 31.42
C SER A 744 28.38 -25.76 30.15
N MET A 745 27.99 -26.53 29.13
CA MET A 745 28.65 -26.51 27.83
C MET A 745 28.47 -25.16 27.10
N LEU A 746 27.24 -24.64 26.98
CA LEU A 746 26.98 -23.35 26.32
C LEU A 746 27.61 -22.17 27.07
N LEU A 747 27.65 -22.20 28.40
CA LEU A 747 28.39 -21.22 29.21
C LEU A 747 29.89 -21.25 28.89
N SER A 748 30.50 -22.45 28.83
CA SER A 748 31.91 -22.61 28.46
C SER A 748 32.21 -22.06 27.06
N LEU A 749 31.42 -22.46 26.05
CA LEU A 749 31.54 -21.98 24.67
C LEU A 749 31.33 -20.46 24.54
N SER A 750 30.48 -19.86 25.39
CA SER A 750 30.26 -18.41 25.39
C SER A 750 31.48 -17.58 25.81
N ASN A 751 32.53 -18.20 26.37
CA ASN A 751 33.77 -17.52 26.69
C ASN A 751 34.67 -17.32 25.46
N THR A 752 34.56 -18.14 24.41
CA THR A 752 35.46 -18.08 23.25
C THR A 752 35.53 -16.68 22.63
N PRO A 753 34.40 -16.00 22.32
CA PRO A 753 34.45 -14.65 21.76
C PRO A 753 34.97 -13.59 22.75
N CYS A 754 34.81 -13.82 24.05
CA CYS A 754 35.23 -12.88 25.09
C CYS A 754 36.75 -12.88 25.30
N ARG A 755 37.44 -13.96 24.92
CA ARG A 755 38.92 -14.01 24.91
C ARG A 755 39.50 -13.10 23.84
N TRP A 756 38.78 -12.85 22.75
CA TRP A 756 39.22 -11.97 21.66
C TRP A 756 39.20 -10.49 22.05
N GLU A 757 38.42 -10.09 23.05
CA GLU A 757 38.29 -8.69 23.48
C GLU A 757 39.54 -8.17 24.26
N ASN A 758 40.63 -8.94 24.32
CA ASN A 758 41.92 -8.51 24.85
C ASN A 758 42.62 -7.57 23.84
N PRO A 759 42.89 -6.29 24.19
CA PRO A 759 43.50 -5.35 23.24
C PRO A 759 44.83 -5.81 22.66
N GLY A 760 45.72 -6.39 23.46
CA GLY A 760 47.04 -6.85 22.98
C GLY A 760 46.97 -8.02 22.00
N LEU A 761 45.91 -8.85 22.08
CA LEU A 761 45.63 -9.87 21.07
C LEU A 761 45.11 -9.24 19.78
N LEU A 762 44.24 -8.22 19.85
CA LEU A 762 43.71 -7.53 18.67
C LEU A 762 44.79 -6.70 17.96
N ASP A 763 45.69 -6.05 18.69
CA ASP A 763 46.83 -5.32 18.13
C ASP A 763 47.79 -6.27 17.39
N GLU A 764 48.13 -7.42 17.99
CA GLU A 764 48.97 -8.42 17.35
C GLU A 764 48.27 -9.09 16.15
N ALA A 765 46.95 -9.27 16.23
CA ALA A 765 46.14 -9.71 15.11
C ALA A 765 46.17 -8.71 13.95
N LEU A 766 46.03 -7.40 14.21
CA LEU A 766 46.15 -6.34 13.21
C LEU A 766 47.53 -6.33 12.54
N ARG A 767 48.62 -6.46 13.31
CA ARG A 767 49.99 -6.59 12.76
C ARG A 767 50.16 -7.79 11.83
N SER A 768 49.37 -8.86 12.01
CA SER A 768 49.44 -10.06 11.18
C SER A 768 48.68 -9.95 9.84
N ILE A 769 47.84 -8.91 9.68
CA ILE A 769 47.02 -8.68 8.48
C ILE A 769 47.75 -7.68 7.57
N PRO A 770 47.86 -7.92 6.25
CA PRO A 770 48.38 -6.94 5.29
C PRO A 770 47.29 -5.89 5.00
N LEU A 771 47.05 -5.01 5.97
CA LEU A 771 45.90 -4.10 6.02
C LEU A 771 45.71 -3.29 4.73
N GLU A 772 46.79 -2.71 4.18
CA GLU A 772 46.83 -2.01 2.89
C GLU A 772 46.17 -2.84 1.77
N ARG A 773 46.73 -4.01 1.44
CA ARG A 773 46.17 -4.93 0.43
C ARG A 773 44.72 -5.36 0.72
N ILE A 774 44.32 -5.47 1.99
CA ILE A 774 42.92 -5.78 2.35
C ILE A 774 42.00 -4.59 2.07
N TYR A 775 42.42 -3.38 2.40
CA TYR A 775 41.66 -2.15 2.17
C TYR A 775 41.58 -1.76 0.69
N ASP A 776 42.64 -2.00 -0.09
CA ASP A 776 42.64 -1.80 -1.55
C ASP A 776 41.63 -2.75 -2.23
N GLN A 777 41.70 -4.05 -1.94
CA GLN A 777 40.76 -5.04 -2.49
C GLN A 777 39.32 -4.80 -2.01
N ALA A 778 39.14 -4.25 -0.81
CA ALA A 778 37.84 -3.84 -0.32
C ALA A 778 37.31 -2.58 -1.01
N GLN A 779 38.20 -1.65 -1.40
CA GLN A 779 37.85 -0.45 -2.17
C GLN A 779 37.42 -0.83 -3.58
N GLU A 780 38.21 -1.64 -4.30
CA GLU A 780 37.85 -2.17 -5.62
C GLU A 780 36.48 -2.90 -5.59
N GLU A 781 36.28 -3.80 -4.63
CA GLU A 781 35.01 -4.55 -4.50
C GLU A 781 33.84 -3.66 -4.07
N SER A 782 34.08 -2.59 -3.30
CA SER A 782 33.08 -1.58 -2.93
C SER A 782 32.67 -0.71 -4.13
N ASP A 783 33.64 -0.21 -4.91
CA ASP A 783 33.39 0.65 -6.05
C ASP A 783 32.65 -0.08 -7.19
N LEU A 784 32.92 -1.38 -7.37
CA LEU A 784 32.12 -2.24 -8.24
C LEU A 784 30.63 -2.31 -7.81
N PHE A 785 30.34 -2.45 -6.51
CA PHE A 785 28.95 -2.44 -6.03
C PHE A 785 28.30 -1.05 -6.11
N LEU A 786 29.06 0.04 -6.01
CA LEU A 786 28.58 1.40 -6.22
C LEU A 786 28.26 1.68 -7.69
N ALA A 787 29.09 1.20 -8.62
CA ALA A 787 28.85 1.29 -10.05
C ALA A 787 27.65 0.44 -10.50
N GLU A 788 27.52 -0.80 -9.99
CA GLU A 788 26.37 -1.66 -10.23
C GLU A 788 25.07 -1.01 -9.73
N ALA A 789 25.07 -0.45 -8.50
CA ALA A 789 23.96 0.31 -7.95
C ALA A 789 23.54 1.49 -8.84
N ALA A 790 24.51 2.32 -9.26
CA ALA A 790 24.24 3.48 -10.13
C ALA A 790 23.65 3.06 -11.49
N SER A 791 24.08 1.93 -12.05
CA SER A 791 23.55 1.39 -13.32
C SER A 791 22.09 0.93 -13.23
N LEU A 792 21.60 0.64 -12.02
CA LEU A 792 20.22 0.20 -11.73
C LEU A 792 19.30 1.36 -11.29
N GLY A 793 19.70 2.61 -11.54
CA GLY A 793 18.91 3.81 -11.29
C GLY A 793 19.15 4.48 -9.92
N PRO A 794 18.69 5.73 -9.73
CA PRO A 794 19.09 6.58 -8.61
C PRO A 794 18.66 6.06 -7.23
N ASN A 795 17.74 5.09 -7.19
CA ASN A 795 17.16 4.51 -5.97
C ASN A 795 17.55 3.03 -5.73
N THR A 796 18.61 2.51 -6.35
CA THR A 796 19.09 1.12 -6.11
C THR A 796 20.36 1.05 -5.25
N LYS A 797 20.33 0.33 -4.11
CA LYS A 797 21.44 0.33 -3.11
C LYS A 797 22.55 -0.64 -3.51
N PRO A 798 23.84 -0.31 -3.25
CA PRO A 798 24.96 -1.23 -3.47
C PRO A 798 24.73 -2.53 -2.70
N ALA A 799 25.16 -3.66 -3.27
CA ALA A 799 24.84 -4.96 -2.70
C ALA A 799 25.47 -5.18 -1.31
N TRP A 800 26.61 -4.53 -1.03
CA TRP A 800 27.37 -4.61 0.21
C TRP A 800 28.02 -3.25 0.50
N GLY A 801 28.35 -2.96 1.77
CA GLY A 801 29.08 -1.76 2.16
C GLY A 801 30.59 -2.02 2.29
N TYR A 802 31.39 -0.96 2.39
CA TYR A 802 32.85 -1.07 2.47
C TYR A 802 33.34 -2.06 3.55
N GLN A 803 32.80 -2.01 4.77
CA GLN A 803 33.18 -2.94 5.84
C GLN A 803 32.83 -4.41 5.53
N ASP A 804 31.75 -4.66 4.76
CA ASP A 804 31.45 -6.02 4.27
C ASP A 804 32.53 -6.46 3.26
N CYS A 805 32.98 -5.57 2.39
CA CYS A 805 34.06 -5.82 1.43
C CYS A 805 35.41 -6.06 2.15
N VAL A 806 35.72 -5.34 3.23
CA VAL A 806 36.90 -5.59 4.09
C VAL A 806 36.89 -7.01 4.64
N VAL A 807 35.75 -7.49 5.16
CA VAL A 807 35.66 -8.88 5.65
C VAL A 807 35.72 -9.90 4.51
N ARG A 808 35.18 -9.59 3.32
CA ARG A 808 35.28 -10.45 2.13
C ARG A 808 36.73 -10.56 1.62
N ALA A 809 37.48 -9.46 1.58
CA ALA A 809 38.90 -9.44 1.27
C ALA A 809 39.71 -10.22 2.32
N LEU A 810 39.45 -9.98 3.62
CA LEU A 810 40.05 -10.71 4.73
C LEU A 810 39.78 -12.22 4.65
N MET A 811 38.57 -12.64 4.26
CA MET A 811 38.23 -14.06 4.06
C MET A 811 39.02 -14.70 2.92
N LYS A 812 39.09 -14.03 1.75
CA LYS A 812 39.89 -14.46 0.60
C LYS A 812 41.36 -14.62 1.00
N TRP A 813 41.94 -13.63 1.67
CA TRP A 813 43.33 -13.69 2.16
C TRP A 813 43.54 -14.79 3.21
N PHE A 814 42.63 -14.93 4.19
CA PHE A 814 42.74 -15.90 5.27
C PHE A 814 42.88 -17.32 4.73
N LYS A 815 41.98 -17.72 3.83
CA LYS A 815 41.96 -19.05 3.21
C LYS A 815 43.10 -19.30 2.23
N ARG A 816 43.50 -18.28 1.45
CA ARG A 816 44.45 -18.44 0.33
C ARG A 816 45.92 -18.21 0.72
N HIS A 817 46.17 -17.49 1.81
CA HIS A 817 47.52 -17.02 2.17
C HIS A 817 47.87 -17.12 3.66
N PHE A 818 46.92 -17.00 4.59
CA PHE A 818 47.25 -16.93 6.02
C PHE A 818 47.22 -18.29 6.74
N PHE A 819 46.17 -19.10 6.53
CA PHE A 819 45.83 -20.23 7.39
C PHE A 819 45.74 -21.55 6.63
N GLN A 820 46.32 -22.62 7.18
CA GLN A 820 46.46 -23.92 6.53
C GLN A 820 45.47 -24.97 7.09
N TRP A 821 44.91 -25.79 6.20
CA TRP A 821 44.08 -26.93 6.58
C TRP A 821 44.95 -28.17 6.83
N ILE A 822 44.80 -28.79 8.01
CA ILE A 822 45.56 -29.99 8.42
C ILE A 822 44.60 -31.16 8.63
N ASN A 823 44.62 -32.12 7.71
CA ASN A 823 44.07 -33.46 7.96
C ASN A 823 45.03 -34.21 8.89
N ASN A 824 46.21 -34.57 8.38
CA ASN A 824 47.32 -35.15 9.16
C ASN A 824 48.51 -34.19 9.06
N PRO A 825 49.26 -33.92 10.16
CA PRO A 825 50.49 -33.15 10.08
C PRO A 825 51.57 -33.92 9.31
N LYS A 826 52.47 -33.22 8.61
CA LYS A 826 53.71 -33.84 8.10
C LYS A 826 54.67 -34.08 9.26
N CYS A 827 55.47 -35.14 9.19
CA CYS A 827 56.48 -35.44 10.20
C CYS A 827 57.53 -34.30 10.30
N GLY A 828 57.79 -33.80 11.50
CA GLY A 828 58.81 -32.76 11.73
C GLY A 828 60.23 -33.19 11.35
N ALA A 829 60.56 -34.49 11.47
CA ALA A 829 61.92 -35.00 11.26
C ALA A 829 62.27 -35.32 9.79
N CYS A 830 61.29 -35.71 8.96
CA CYS A 830 61.56 -36.07 7.55
C CYS A 830 60.49 -35.63 6.53
N HIS A 831 59.48 -34.86 6.97
CA HIS A 831 58.39 -34.29 6.17
C HIS A 831 57.52 -35.26 5.37
N ALA A 832 57.74 -36.57 5.51
CA ALA A 832 56.87 -37.62 5.00
C ALA A 832 55.46 -37.53 5.62
N PRO A 833 54.44 -38.13 4.97
CA PRO A 833 53.11 -38.29 5.53
C PRO A 833 53.12 -38.98 6.90
N THR A 834 52.02 -38.80 7.63
CA THR A 834 51.80 -39.46 8.92
C THR A 834 50.43 -40.13 8.95
N ILE A 835 50.30 -41.15 9.80
CA ILE A 835 49.09 -41.94 10.01
C ILE A 835 48.61 -41.68 11.44
N ALA A 836 47.31 -41.49 11.64
CA ALA A 836 46.75 -41.27 12.97
C ALA A 836 46.83 -42.56 13.80
N VAL A 837 47.39 -42.47 15.02
CA VAL A 837 47.55 -43.61 15.94
C VAL A 837 46.61 -43.51 17.14
N GLY A 838 46.28 -42.31 17.59
CA GLY A 838 45.36 -42.12 18.71
C GLY A 838 45.42 -40.72 19.31
N MET A 839 45.27 -40.65 20.63
CA MET A 839 45.27 -39.40 21.40
C MET A 839 46.37 -39.42 22.47
N ALA A 840 46.97 -38.28 22.76
CA ALA A 840 47.80 -38.05 23.93
C ALA A 840 47.13 -37.09 24.92
N ALA A 841 47.53 -37.21 26.18
CA ALA A 841 47.40 -36.11 27.13
C ALA A 841 48.21 -34.89 26.62
N PRO A 842 47.68 -33.66 26.75
CA PRO A 842 48.47 -32.44 26.56
C PRO A 842 49.68 -32.40 27.49
N LEU A 843 50.81 -31.92 26.98
CA LEU A 843 51.96 -31.51 27.78
C LEU A 843 51.62 -30.21 28.55
N PRO A 844 52.33 -29.88 29.63
CA PRO A 844 52.06 -28.66 30.42
C PRO A 844 52.09 -27.37 29.59
N ASP A 845 52.97 -27.28 28.59
CA ASP A 845 53.10 -26.12 27.69
C ASP A 845 52.00 -26.09 26.60
N GLU A 846 51.54 -27.25 26.13
CA GLU A 846 50.41 -27.36 25.21
C GLU A 846 49.10 -27.00 25.94
N GLN A 847 48.96 -27.45 27.20
CA GLN A 847 47.82 -27.15 28.07
C GLN A 847 47.78 -25.68 28.48
N ALA A 848 48.93 -25.08 28.84
CA ALA A 848 49.05 -23.64 29.10
C ALA A 848 48.68 -22.80 27.86
N ARG A 849 48.97 -23.31 26.66
CA ARG A 849 48.54 -22.76 25.35
C ARG A 849 47.10 -23.11 24.97
N GLY A 850 46.30 -23.68 25.90
CA GLY A 850 44.88 -23.93 25.72
C GLY A 850 44.52 -25.11 24.82
N ALA A 851 45.40 -26.10 24.64
CA ALA A 851 45.06 -27.38 24.02
C ALA A 851 44.39 -28.32 25.01
N ASN A 852 43.13 -28.68 24.75
CA ASN A 852 42.37 -29.61 25.60
C ASN A 852 42.52 -31.08 25.19
N ARG A 853 43.09 -31.35 24.01
CA ARG A 853 43.36 -32.69 23.48
C ARG A 853 44.50 -32.63 22.46
N VAL A 854 45.28 -33.71 22.35
CA VAL A 854 46.36 -33.84 21.37
C VAL A 854 46.13 -35.10 20.55
N GLU A 855 46.11 -34.95 19.23
CA GLU A 855 46.04 -36.08 18.29
C GLU A 855 47.47 -36.57 18.01
N LEU A 856 47.71 -37.88 18.10
CA LEU A 856 49.01 -38.50 17.85
C LEU A 856 49.06 -39.11 16.44
N TYR A 857 50.16 -38.84 15.76
CA TYR A 857 50.43 -39.30 14.41
C TYR A 857 51.82 -39.95 14.34
N GLN A 858 51.94 -41.08 13.65
CA GLN A 858 53.21 -41.78 13.43
C GLN A 858 53.65 -41.61 11.98
N CYS A 859 54.94 -41.37 11.76
CA CYS A 859 55.48 -41.21 10.41
C CYS A 859 55.31 -42.48 9.57
N SER A 860 54.81 -42.35 8.33
CA SER A 860 54.64 -43.49 7.42
C SER A 860 55.95 -44.02 6.84
N ASN A 861 57.08 -43.34 7.08
CA ASN A 861 58.41 -43.83 6.71
C ASN A 861 58.89 -44.84 7.77
N ALA A 862 59.09 -46.10 7.34
CA ALA A 862 59.57 -47.21 8.15
C ALA A 862 60.94 -46.95 8.82
N GLN A 863 61.79 -46.10 8.25
CA GLN A 863 63.09 -45.73 8.83
C GLN A 863 63.01 -44.59 9.85
N CYS A 864 61.90 -43.82 9.87
CA CYS A 864 61.76 -42.65 10.74
C CYS A 864 60.95 -42.97 12.00
N GLN A 865 59.74 -43.52 11.83
CA GLN A 865 58.82 -43.91 12.92
C GLN A 865 58.53 -42.86 14.02
N ALA A 866 58.96 -41.61 13.82
CA ALA A 866 58.77 -40.52 14.77
C ALA A 866 57.28 -40.19 14.97
N HIS A 867 56.95 -39.80 16.20
CA HIS A 867 55.60 -39.40 16.59
C HIS A 867 55.43 -37.89 16.52
N GLU A 868 54.54 -37.43 15.65
CA GLU A 868 54.15 -36.03 15.49
C GLU A 868 52.94 -35.74 16.38
N ARG A 869 53.01 -34.66 17.18
CA ARG A 869 51.93 -34.21 18.06
C ARG A 869 51.10 -33.14 17.37
N PHE A 870 49.77 -33.27 17.40
CA PHE A 870 48.85 -32.25 16.88
C PHE A 870 47.90 -31.75 17.99
N PRO A 871 48.32 -30.76 18.80
CA PRO A 871 47.48 -30.18 19.83
C PRO A 871 46.35 -29.35 19.24
N ARG A 872 45.13 -29.57 19.74
CA ARG A 872 43.92 -28.86 19.30
C ARG A 872 43.72 -27.60 20.15
N TYR A 873 44.45 -26.55 19.80
CA TYR A 873 44.48 -25.27 20.51
C TYR A 873 43.15 -24.52 20.46
N SER A 874 42.68 -24.06 21.62
CA SER A 874 41.49 -23.20 21.75
C SER A 874 41.81 -21.70 21.89
N ASP A 875 43.09 -21.34 22.00
CA ASP A 875 43.54 -19.96 22.14
C ASP A 875 43.84 -19.32 20.78
N ALA A 876 43.19 -18.20 20.48
CA ALA A 876 43.34 -17.49 19.21
C ALA A 876 44.74 -16.87 19.02
N PHE A 877 45.46 -16.53 20.10
CA PHE A 877 46.84 -16.04 20.05
C PHE A 877 47.79 -17.14 19.53
N VAL A 878 47.59 -18.37 20.00
CA VAL A 878 48.38 -19.54 19.56
C VAL A 878 48.03 -19.91 18.11
N LEU A 879 46.80 -19.64 17.66
CA LEU A 879 46.39 -19.85 16.27
C LEU A 879 46.97 -18.79 15.31
N LEU A 880 47.17 -17.53 15.74
CA LEU A 880 47.92 -16.52 14.96
C LEU A 880 49.37 -16.95 14.66
N GLN A 881 50.00 -17.66 15.59
CA GLN A 881 51.37 -18.17 15.48
C GLN A 881 51.42 -19.48 14.68
N THR A 882 50.58 -20.46 15.02
CA THR A 882 50.62 -21.80 14.41
C THR A 882 50.00 -21.86 13.02
N ARG A 883 49.06 -20.94 12.71
CA ARG A 883 48.43 -20.72 11.39
C ARG A 883 47.89 -21.97 10.71
N ARG A 884 47.53 -23.00 11.47
CA ARG A 884 47.17 -24.32 10.95
C ARG A 884 46.12 -25.00 11.82
N GLY A 885 45.19 -25.73 11.21
CA GLY A 885 44.14 -26.45 11.95
C GLY A 885 43.05 -27.04 11.07
N ARG A 886 41.89 -27.29 11.66
CA ARG A 886 40.63 -27.66 10.97
C ARG A 886 39.55 -26.62 11.29
N VAL A 887 38.29 -26.90 10.92
CA VAL A 887 37.16 -25.96 11.07
C VAL A 887 37.07 -25.23 12.42
N GLY A 888 37.37 -25.92 13.53
CA GLY A 888 37.40 -25.33 14.87
C GLY A 888 38.41 -24.19 15.02
N GLU A 889 39.66 -24.46 14.64
CA GLU A 889 40.76 -23.49 14.67
C GLU A 889 40.56 -22.39 13.62
N TRP A 890 40.15 -22.77 12.41
CA TRP A 890 39.86 -21.85 11.30
C TRP A 890 38.81 -20.80 11.70
N ALA A 891 37.64 -21.23 12.19
CA ALA A 891 36.57 -20.32 12.59
C ALA A 891 36.96 -19.45 13.81
N ASN A 892 37.71 -20.00 14.78
CA ASN A 892 38.17 -19.24 15.95
C ASN A 892 39.16 -18.12 15.55
N CYS A 893 40.19 -18.46 14.76
CA CYS A 893 41.19 -17.49 14.31
C CYS A 893 40.58 -16.45 13.35
N PHE A 894 39.78 -16.87 12.38
CA PHE A 894 39.12 -15.95 11.44
C PHE A 894 38.12 -15.01 12.13
N SER A 895 37.33 -15.52 13.08
CA SER A 895 36.41 -14.66 13.85
C SER A 895 37.14 -13.59 14.66
N MET A 896 38.28 -13.96 15.26
CA MET A 896 39.13 -13.03 16.01
C MET A 896 39.78 -11.98 15.08
N LEU A 897 40.28 -12.38 13.90
CA LEU A 897 40.78 -11.44 12.88
C LEU A 897 39.68 -10.48 12.38
N CYS A 898 38.44 -10.98 12.19
CA CYS A 898 37.30 -10.13 11.87
C CYS A 898 37.01 -9.12 12.98
N ARG A 899 37.15 -9.53 14.26
CA ARG A 899 36.99 -8.65 15.42
C ARG A 899 38.11 -7.61 15.53
N ALA A 900 39.33 -7.96 15.10
CA ALA A 900 40.48 -7.06 15.05
C ALA A 900 40.29 -5.92 14.03
N VAL A 901 39.80 -6.21 12.82
CA VAL A 901 39.45 -5.18 11.81
C VAL A 901 38.17 -4.39 12.12
N GLY A 902 37.77 -4.31 13.39
CA GLY A 902 36.63 -3.51 13.87
C GLY A 902 35.24 -4.09 13.60
N SER A 903 35.12 -5.24 12.91
CA SER A 903 33.81 -5.85 12.69
C SER A 903 33.26 -6.43 13.99
N ARG A 904 31.93 -6.42 14.13
CA ARG A 904 31.26 -7.11 15.24
C ARG A 904 30.90 -8.54 14.83
N VAL A 905 31.36 -9.51 15.62
CA VAL A 905 31.48 -10.91 15.21
C VAL A 905 30.76 -11.85 16.18
N ARG A 906 30.32 -12.98 15.64
CA ARG A 906 29.80 -14.15 16.34
C ARG A 906 30.53 -15.41 15.92
N TRP A 907 30.88 -16.24 16.90
CA TRP A 907 31.22 -17.64 16.70
C TRP A 907 29.93 -18.47 16.69
N VAL A 908 29.65 -19.20 15.62
CA VAL A 908 28.46 -20.06 15.53
C VAL A 908 28.88 -21.51 15.77
N TRP A 909 28.36 -22.10 16.83
CA TRP A 909 28.51 -23.52 17.14
C TRP A 909 27.33 -24.32 16.59
N ASN A 910 27.61 -25.42 15.89
CA ASN A 910 26.61 -26.40 15.51
C ASN A 910 26.85 -27.75 16.20
N SER A 911 25.76 -28.46 16.53
CA SER A 911 25.78 -29.72 17.28
C SER A 911 26.30 -30.93 16.51
N GLU A 912 26.47 -30.83 15.19
CA GLU A 912 26.89 -31.90 14.27
C GLU A 912 28.36 -31.72 13.80
N ASP A 913 29.22 -31.40 14.77
CA ASP A 913 30.68 -31.16 14.65
C ASP A 913 31.08 -30.17 13.52
N HIS A 914 30.43 -29.01 13.53
CA HIS A 914 30.74 -27.92 12.61
C HIS A 914 30.65 -26.55 13.31
N VAL A 915 31.47 -25.60 12.89
CA VAL A 915 31.48 -24.22 13.44
C VAL A 915 31.82 -23.22 12.33
N TRP A 916 31.27 -22.02 12.40
CA TRP A 916 31.51 -20.97 11.40
C TRP A 916 31.35 -19.57 12.01
N THR A 917 31.40 -18.53 11.18
CA THR A 917 31.36 -17.14 11.62
C THR A 917 30.04 -16.48 11.22
N GLU A 918 29.52 -15.62 12.08
CA GLU A 918 28.52 -14.62 11.71
C GLU A 918 29.15 -13.24 11.90
N VAL A 919 29.16 -12.40 10.86
CA VAL A 919 29.58 -10.99 11.00
C VAL A 919 28.37 -10.10 10.88
N TYR A 920 28.39 -8.97 11.58
CA TYR A 920 27.26 -8.06 11.50
C TYR A 920 27.45 -7.05 10.37
N SER A 921 26.61 -7.15 9.34
CA SER A 921 26.61 -6.18 8.26
C SER A 921 25.87 -4.93 8.69
N GLU A 922 26.66 -3.89 8.99
CA GLU A 922 26.14 -2.54 9.18
C GLU A 922 25.34 -2.09 7.96
N HIS A 923 25.74 -2.48 6.74
CA HIS A 923 24.99 -2.18 5.52
C HIS A 923 23.61 -2.84 5.49
N ARG A 924 23.54 -4.15 5.66
CA ARG A 924 22.30 -4.92 5.53
C ARG A 924 21.41 -4.95 6.77
N LYS A 925 21.79 -4.27 7.87
CA LYS A 925 21.02 -4.21 9.13
C LYS A 925 20.78 -5.59 9.78
N ARG A 926 21.54 -6.63 9.40
CA ARG A 926 21.40 -8.00 9.89
C ARG A 926 22.74 -8.72 10.02
N TRP A 927 22.72 -9.86 10.71
CA TRP A 927 23.86 -10.77 10.69
C TRP A 927 23.98 -11.45 9.31
N VAL A 928 25.22 -11.68 8.91
CA VAL A 928 25.60 -12.31 7.66
C VAL A 928 26.42 -13.56 8.00
N HIS A 929 26.05 -14.66 7.36
CA HIS A 929 26.79 -15.92 7.45
C HIS A 929 28.13 -15.79 6.71
N VAL A 930 29.23 -16.20 7.35
CA VAL A 930 30.57 -16.23 6.75
C VAL A 930 31.27 -17.55 7.10
N ASP A 931 31.60 -18.32 6.08
CA ASP A 931 32.40 -19.53 6.22
C ASP A 931 33.76 -19.34 5.54
N ALA A 932 34.80 -19.14 6.36
CA ALA A 932 36.17 -18.94 5.87
C ALA A 932 36.87 -20.25 5.46
N VAL A 933 36.37 -21.42 5.85
CA VAL A 933 36.85 -22.71 5.31
C VAL A 933 36.38 -22.85 3.87
N GLU A 934 35.12 -22.48 3.61
CA GLU A 934 34.50 -22.61 2.28
C GLU A 934 34.72 -21.38 1.36
N GLU A 935 35.10 -20.23 1.89
CA GLU A 935 35.12 -18.91 1.20
C GLU A 935 33.71 -18.36 0.88
N VAL A 936 32.72 -18.70 1.71
CA VAL A 936 31.30 -18.46 1.42
C VAL A 936 30.74 -17.29 2.21
N TRP A 937 30.27 -16.27 1.48
CA TRP A 937 29.57 -15.11 2.01
C TRP A 937 28.04 -15.22 1.84
N ASP A 938 27.31 -15.03 2.93
CA ASP A 938 25.85 -14.89 3.02
C ASP A 938 24.96 -16.05 2.50
N GLN A 939 25.49 -17.27 2.42
CA GLN A 939 24.73 -18.47 2.03
C GLN A 939 24.45 -19.43 3.22
N PRO A 940 23.58 -19.07 4.20
CA PRO A 940 23.31 -19.92 5.37
C PRO A 940 22.60 -21.25 5.03
N LEU A 941 22.18 -21.46 3.78
CA LEU A 941 21.62 -22.73 3.32
C LEU A 941 22.69 -23.69 2.75
N LEU A 942 23.98 -23.32 2.75
CA LEU A 942 25.09 -24.17 2.29
C LEU A 942 25.04 -25.56 2.91
N TYR A 943 24.94 -25.63 4.24
CA TYR A 943 24.99 -26.89 4.98
C TYR A 943 23.76 -27.77 4.76
N THR A 944 22.56 -27.19 4.71
CA THR A 944 21.30 -27.95 4.62
C THR A 944 20.89 -28.26 3.19
N HIS A 945 21.12 -27.36 2.23
CA HIS A 945 20.70 -27.55 0.84
C HIS A 945 21.85 -27.98 -0.07
N GLY A 946 23.06 -27.44 0.12
CA GLY A 946 24.26 -27.83 -0.62
C GLY A 946 24.81 -29.18 -0.15
N TRP A 947 25.28 -29.24 1.11
CA TRP A 947 25.85 -30.45 1.71
C TRP A 947 24.81 -31.48 2.17
N LYS A 948 23.51 -31.13 2.15
CA LYS A 948 22.39 -31.99 2.58
C LYS A 948 22.49 -32.49 4.02
N LYS A 949 23.29 -31.83 4.89
CA LYS A 949 23.35 -32.15 6.32
C LYS A 949 22.01 -31.85 6.99
N LYS A 950 21.63 -32.68 7.96
CA LYS A 950 20.55 -32.37 8.91
C LYS A 950 21.16 -31.82 10.20
N LEU A 951 20.55 -30.81 10.80
CA LEU A 951 21.12 -30.09 11.95
C LEU A 951 20.10 -29.96 13.11
N ALA A 952 20.54 -30.03 14.36
CA ALA A 952 19.66 -29.88 15.53
C ALA A 952 19.77 -28.48 16.18
N TYR A 953 20.99 -28.04 16.49
CA TYR A 953 21.27 -26.76 17.13
C TYR A 953 22.31 -25.98 16.34
N CYS A 954 22.05 -24.71 16.07
CA CYS A 954 23.06 -23.71 15.70
C CYS A 954 22.95 -22.55 16.69
N ILE A 955 23.94 -22.39 17.57
CA ILE A 955 23.96 -21.39 18.64
C ILE A 955 25.11 -20.40 18.39
N ALA A 956 24.79 -19.12 18.28
CA ALA A 956 25.75 -18.07 18.01
C ALA A 956 26.13 -17.31 19.28
N PHE A 957 27.44 -17.23 19.53
CA PHE A 957 28.05 -16.57 20.68
C PHE A 957 28.86 -15.36 20.25
N SER A 958 28.85 -14.31 21.06
CA SER A 958 29.57 -13.05 20.85
C SER A 958 29.95 -12.44 22.22
N ALA A 959 30.86 -11.46 22.25
CA ALA A 959 31.00 -10.60 23.44
C ALA A 959 29.64 -9.99 23.80
N ASP A 960 28.87 -9.60 22.79
CA ASP A 960 27.45 -9.21 22.86
C ASP A 960 26.47 -10.32 23.33
N GLY A 961 26.91 -11.44 23.91
CA GLY A 961 26.02 -12.52 24.39
C GLY A 961 25.66 -13.60 23.35
N CYS A 962 24.53 -14.29 23.59
CA CYS A 962 24.16 -15.54 22.92
C CYS A 962 22.79 -15.47 22.20
N GLN A 963 22.59 -16.28 21.15
CA GLN A 963 21.32 -16.45 20.44
C GLN A 963 21.23 -17.83 19.75
N ASP A 964 20.06 -18.47 19.76
CA ASP A 964 19.79 -19.60 18.84
C ASP A 964 19.55 -19.03 17.43
N VAL A 965 20.35 -19.46 16.47
CA VAL A 965 20.28 -19.06 15.06
C VAL A 965 19.85 -20.19 14.14
N THR A 966 19.45 -21.36 14.68
CA THR A 966 19.11 -22.59 13.93
C THR A 966 18.11 -22.31 12.79
N ARG A 967 17.13 -21.43 13.01
CA ARG A 967 16.10 -21.04 12.01
C ARG A 967 16.64 -20.29 10.78
N ARG A 968 17.87 -19.75 10.83
CA ARG A 968 18.55 -19.15 9.66
C ARG A 968 19.10 -20.22 8.72
N TYR A 969 19.56 -21.34 9.28
CA TYR A 969 20.25 -22.45 8.59
C TYR A 969 19.32 -23.62 8.24
N VAL A 970 18.39 -23.94 9.14
CA VAL A 970 17.33 -24.95 8.99
C VAL A 970 15.99 -24.22 8.81
N ARG A 971 15.53 -24.10 7.56
CA ARG A 971 14.23 -23.48 7.25
C ARG A 971 13.09 -24.51 7.15
N ASN A 972 13.38 -25.72 6.68
CA ASN A 972 12.46 -26.87 6.71
C ASN A 972 12.98 -27.90 7.74
N PHE A 973 12.37 -27.91 8.93
CA PHE A 973 12.75 -28.81 10.03
C PHE A 973 12.35 -30.28 9.78
N GLY A 974 11.30 -30.56 9.00
CA GLY A 974 10.92 -31.94 8.68
C GLY A 974 11.94 -32.63 7.77
N LYS A 975 12.54 -31.88 6.83
CA LYS A 975 13.52 -32.38 5.87
C LYS A 975 14.96 -32.32 6.39
N TYR A 976 15.34 -31.20 7.02
CA TYR A 976 16.73 -30.88 7.39
C TYR A 976 16.95 -30.66 8.90
N GLY A 977 15.91 -30.78 9.73
CA GLY A 977 16.07 -30.78 11.18
C GLY A 977 16.49 -32.16 11.71
N LEU A 978 17.20 -32.15 12.84
CA LEU A 978 17.36 -33.32 13.72
C LEU A 978 16.60 -33.10 15.04
N PRO A 979 16.19 -34.18 15.74
CA PRO A 979 15.58 -34.09 17.06
C PRO A 979 16.47 -33.34 18.06
N ARG A 980 15.94 -32.27 18.65
CA ARG A 980 16.63 -31.43 19.64
C ARG A 980 16.51 -32.05 21.04
N THR A 981 17.43 -32.97 21.34
CA THR A 981 17.41 -33.83 22.53
C THR A 981 18.41 -33.46 23.64
N LYS A 982 19.25 -32.44 23.45
CA LYS A 982 20.31 -32.08 24.41
C LYS A 982 19.79 -31.36 25.66
N ALA A 983 18.64 -30.68 25.55
CA ALA A 983 17.96 -29.94 26.62
C ALA A 983 16.49 -29.70 26.21
N GLN A 984 15.61 -29.41 27.17
CA GLN A 984 14.24 -28.95 26.87
C GLN A 984 14.27 -27.55 26.25
N GLU A 985 13.44 -27.27 25.24
CA GLU A 985 13.46 -25.96 24.53
C GLU A 985 13.20 -24.75 25.45
N SER A 986 12.35 -24.90 26.48
CA SER A 986 12.15 -23.89 27.52
C SER A 986 13.43 -23.60 28.31
N ALA A 987 14.21 -24.64 28.63
CA ALA A 987 15.52 -24.52 29.24
C ALA A 987 16.58 -23.97 28.27
N VAL A 988 16.53 -24.31 26.97
CA VAL A 988 17.41 -23.71 25.95
C VAL A 988 17.18 -22.20 25.86
N LEU A 989 15.91 -21.76 25.81
CA LEU A 989 15.53 -20.35 25.87
C LEU A 989 16.04 -19.69 27.16
N HIS A 990 15.93 -20.35 28.31
CA HIS A 990 16.45 -19.83 29.58
C HIS A 990 17.99 -19.74 29.62
N ILE A 991 18.72 -20.72 29.08
CA ILE A 991 20.20 -20.70 29.04
C ILE A 991 20.71 -19.61 28.09
N ILE A 992 20.06 -19.45 26.94
CA ILE A 992 20.34 -18.34 26.02
C ILE A 992 20.01 -17.02 26.72
N ALA A 993 18.86 -16.93 27.38
CA ALA A 993 18.48 -15.78 28.20
C ALA A 993 19.54 -15.49 29.27
N GLU A 994 20.08 -16.49 29.98
CA GLU A 994 21.10 -16.35 31.01
C GLU A 994 22.45 -15.84 30.46
N ILE A 995 22.91 -16.36 29.32
CA ILE A 995 24.19 -15.95 28.71
C ILE A 995 24.06 -14.57 28.04
N LYS A 996 22.94 -14.32 27.33
CA LYS A 996 22.58 -13.00 26.77
C LYS A 996 22.22 -12.00 27.86
N ASN A 997 21.88 -12.49 29.04
CA ASN A 997 22.04 -11.77 30.29
C ASN A 997 23.56 -11.73 30.58
N MET A 998 24.07 -12.40 31.62
CA MET A 998 25.48 -12.47 32.06
C MET A 998 26.50 -11.50 31.43
N ARG A 999 26.87 -11.70 30.15
CA ARG A 999 27.82 -10.89 29.37
C ARG A 999 27.53 -9.38 29.38
N ARG A 1000 26.29 -9.03 29.67
CA ARG A 1000 25.72 -7.73 29.39
C ARG A 1000 25.56 -6.85 30.64
N ARG A 1001 26.07 -7.21 31.82
CA ARG A 1001 25.66 -6.53 33.07
C ARG A 1001 26.00 -5.05 33.10
N ASP A 1002 27.16 -4.72 32.54
CA ASP A 1002 27.92 -3.53 32.93
C ASP A 1002 28.11 -2.50 31.79
N MET A 1003 27.41 -2.64 30.65
CA MET A 1003 27.35 -1.54 29.63
C MET A 1003 26.19 -0.58 29.92
N ASN A 1004 26.29 0.62 29.34
CA ASN A 1004 25.40 1.75 29.56
C ASN A 1004 23.96 1.55 29.02
N LYS A 1005 23.04 2.46 29.36
CA LYS A 1005 21.62 2.42 28.94
C LYS A 1005 21.36 2.70 27.44
N THR A 1006 22.27 3.37 26.74
CA THR A 1006 22.10 3.70 25.31
C THR A 1006 22.46 2.52 24.44
N ASP A 1007 23.56 1.86 24.80
CA ASP A 1007 23.77 0.48 24.41
C ASP A 1007 22.61 -0.38 24.91
N LYS A 1008 22.08 -0.27 26.15
CA LYS A 1008 20.97 -1.12 26.66
C LYS A 1008 19.93 -1.46 25.61
N PHE A 1009 19.30 -0.44 25.08
CA PHE A 1009 18.22 -0.49 24.11
C PHE A 1009 18.59 -1.11 22.73
N ARG A 1010 19.88 -1.18 22.38
CA ARG A 1010 20.40 -1.31 21.01
C ARG A 1010 20.71 -2.76 20.54
N LEU A 1011 20.72 -3.85 21.37
CA LEU A 1011 20.26 -5.19 20.84
C LEU A 1011 18.75 -5.24 20.93
N GLU A 1012 18.06 -4.56 21.84
CA GLU A 1012 16.68 -4.97 22.14
C GLU A 1012 15.82 -4.85 20.87
N GLY A 1013 15.89 -3.70 20.18
CA GLY A 1013 15.33 -3.50 18.83
C GLY A 1013 15.98 -4.29 17.67
N GLU A 1014 16.92 -5.19 17.94
CA GLU A 1014 17.89 -5.78 16.98
C GLU A 1014 18.06 -7.30 17.14
N ASP A 1015 17.82 -7.85 18.33
CA ASP A 1015 17.36 -9.22 18.57
C ASP A 1015 15.90 -9.32 18.10
N ILE A 1016 15.07 -8.28 18.30
CA ILE A 1016 13.72 -8.21 17.72
C ILE A 1016 13.76 -8.28 16.18
N ARG A 1017 14.69 -7.56 15.53
CA ARG A 1017 14.89 -7.67 14.06
C ARG A 1017 15.34 -9.08 13.63
N GLU A 1018 16.20 -9.70 14.43
CA GLU A 1018 16.72 -11.06 14.17
C GLU A 1018 15.66 -12.15 14.38
N ASP A 1019 14.80 -12.05 15.40
CA ASP A 1019 13.68 -12.98 15.58
C ASP A 1019 12.60 -12.80 14.49
N LYS A 1020 12.35 -11.56 14.02
CA LYS A 1020 11.49 -11.30 12.86
C LYS A 1020 12.04 -11.96 11.59
N GLU A 1021 13.36 -11.92 11.36
CA GLU A 1021 14.04 -12.64 10.27
C GLU A 1021 13.80 -14.16 10.39
N PHE A 1022 13.91 -14.73 11.59
CA PHE A 1022 13.68 -16.16 11.82
C PHE A 1022 12.23 -16.59 11.58
N ARG A 1023 11.24 -15.79 12.00
CA ARG A 1023 9.81 -16.05 11.72
C ARG A 1023 9.55 -16.04 10.21
N GLN A 1024 10.04 -15.02 9.51
CA GLN A 1024 9.93 -14.89 8.06
C GLN A 1024 10.54 -16.08 7.30
N ASN A 1025 11.76 -16.48 7.67
CA ASN A 1025 12.47 -17.62 7.06
C ASN A 1025 11.70 -18.94 7.16
N VAL A 1026 10.96 -19.16 8.26
CA VAL A 1026 10.11 -20.35 8.46
C VAL A 1026 8.82 -20.25 7.64
N ILE A 1027 8.14 -19.10 7.66
CA ILE A 1027 6.91 -18.87 6.88
C ILE A 1027 7.16 -19.11 5.38
N GLU A 1028 8.21 -18.50 4.82
CA GLU A 1028 8.57 -18.69 3.40
C GLU A 1028 8.86 -20.15 3.03
N SER A 1029 9.35 -20.95 3.97
CA SER A 1029 9.65 -22.36 3.74
C SER A 1029 8.39 -23.22 3.80
N LEU A 1030 7.44 -22.89 4.67
CA LEU A 1030 6.13 -23.53 4.71
C LEU A 1030 5.32 -23.19 3.46
N SER A 1031 5.28 -21.93 3.05
CA SER A 1031 4.61 -21.51 1.81
C SER A 1031 5.15 -22.23 0.57
N ARG A 1032 6.49 -22.40 0.45
CA ARG A 1032 7.10 -23.13 -0.68
C ARG A 1032 6.74 -24.62 -0.69
N GLU A 1033 6.71 -25.27 0.47
CA GLU A 1033 6.33 -26.69 0.53
C GLU A 1033 4.83 -26.88 0.25
N ILE A 1034 3.96 -25.96 0.68
CA ILE A 1034 2.53 -25.93 0.34
C ILE A 1034 2.34 -25.76 -1.18
N CYS A 1035 3.07 -24.84 -1.82
CA CYS A 1035 3.01 -24.65 -3.28
C CYS A 1035 3.40 -25.91 -4.08
N ARG A 1036 4.25 -26.79 -3.53
CA ARG A 1036 4.64 -28.06 -4.16
C ARG A 1036 3.61 -29.17 -4.07
N MET A 1037 2.67 -29.09 -3.12
CA MET A 1037 1.63 -30.10 -2.94
C MET A 1037 0.40 -29.88 -3.84
N LEU A 1038 0.43 -28.86 -4.71
CA LEU A 1038 -0.63 -28.54 -5.65
C LEU A 1038 -0.26 -29.01 -7.08
N PRO A 1039 -1.01 -29.95 -7.68
CA PRO A 1039 -0.77 -30.37 -9.06
C PRO A 1039 -0.98 -29.24 -10.07
N GLY A 1040 -0.27 -29.30 -11.21
CA GLY A 1040 -0.60 -28.50 -12.39
C GLY A 1040 0.03 -27.11 -12.50
N ARG A 1041 1.05 -26.76 -11.70
CA ARG A 1041 1.91 -25.59 -11.94
C ARG A 1041 3.37 -26.00 -12.12
N PRO A 1042 4.16 -25.31 -12.98
CA PRO A 1042 5.60 -25.53 -13.05
C PRO A 1042 6.26 -25.17 -11.70
N ASP A 1043 7.22 -25.95 -11.23
CA ASP A 1043 7.86 -25.71 -9.93
C ASP A 1043 8.52 -24.31 -9.93
N ALA A 1044 8.12 -23.48 -8.96
CA ALA A 1044 8.66 -22.15 -8.78
C ALA A 1044 10.17 -22.18 -8.45
N ASP A 1045 10.67 -23.29 -7.87
CA ASP A 1045 12.10 -23.52 -7.70
C ASP A 1045 12.77 -23.98 -9.01
N MET A 1046 12.07 -24.48 -10.04
CA MET A 1046 12.67 -24.70 -11.36
C MET A 1046 12.89 -23.37 -12.10
N LEU A 1047 11.90 -22.48 -12.10
CA LEU A 1047 12.04 -21.12 -12.63
C LEU A 1047 13.15 -20.35 -11.90
N LYS A 1048 13.15 -20.36 -10.56
CA LYS A 1048 14.18 -19.68 -9.76
C LYS A 1048 15.54 -20.38 -9.79
N ALA A 1049 15.60 -21.69 -10.07
CA ALA A 1049 16.86 -22.37 -10.38
C ALA A 1049 17.35 -22.03 -11.78
N GLN A 1050 16.48 -21.81 -12.78
CA GLN A 1050 16.88 -21.32 -14.10
C GLN A 1050 17.40 -19.88 -14.02
N GLU A 1051 16.73 -18.99 -13.26
CA GLU A 1051 17.24 -17.64 -12.98
C GLU A 1051 18.60 -17.70 -12.27
N ARG A 1052 18.72 -18.45 -11.17
CA ARG A 1052 20.00 -18.55 -10.40
C ARG A 1052 21.09 -19.31 -11.14
N ALA A 1053 20.77 -20.28 -11.99
CA ALA A 1053 21.74 -20.94 -12.85
C ALA A 1053 22.22 -19.99 -13.95
N ARG A 1054 21.34 -19.15 -14.50
CA ARG A 1054 21.68 -18.07 -15.44
C ARG A 1054 22.54 -17.00 -14.77
N GLU A 1055 22.22 -16.56 -13.56
CA GLU A 1055 23.07 -15.68 -12.74
C GLU A 1055 24.43 -16.32 -12.43
N ALA A 1056 24.47 -17.60 -12.04
CA ALA A 1056 25.72 -18.31 -11.76
C ALA A 1056 26.55 -18.58 -13.02
N GLN A 1057 25.92 -18.79 -14.18
CA GLN A 1057 26.59 -18.88 -15.48
C GLN A 1057 27.13 -17.51 -15.90
N LEU A 1058 26.38 -16.42 -15.73
CA LEU A 1058 26.83 -15.05 -15.99
C LEU A 1058 27.99 -14.65 -15.05
N ALA A 1059 27.94 -15.04 -13.77
CA ALA A 1059 29.02 -14.84 -12.82
C ALA A 1059 30.28 -15.67 -13.16
N ARG A 1060 30.11 -16.93 -13.60
CA ARG A 1060 31.22 -17.76 -14.10
C ARG A 1060 31.82 -17.20 -15.38
N ALA A 1061 31.00 -16.74 -16.32
CA ALA A 1061 31.43 -16.10 -17.55
C ALA A 1061 32.18 -14.78 -17.27
N ARG A 1062 31.66 -13.92 -16.38
CA ARG A 1062 32.37 -12.72 -15.90
C ARG A 1062 33.71 -13.07 -15.23
N ASN A 1063 33.74 -14.10 -14.38
CA ASN A 1063 34.99 -14.53 -13.75
C ASN A 1063 36.00 -15.11 -14.76
N GLN A 1064 35.55 -15.78 -15.81
CA GLN A 1064 36.41 -16.27 -16.90
C GLN A 1064 36.91 -15.13 -17.80
N GLN A 1065 36.06 -14.15 -18.16
CA GLN A 1065 36.48 -12.94 -18.88
C GLN A 1065 37.47 -12.12 -18.05
N ASN A 1066 37.23 -11.93 -16.75
CA ASN A 1066 38.16 -11.23 -15.87
C ASN A 1066 39.49 -11.99 -15.75
N ALA A 1067 39.48 -13.32 -15.61
CA ALA A 1067 40.70 -14.12 -15.58
C ALA A 1067 41.49 -14.03 -16.91
N GLN A 1068 40.80 -13.99 -18.05
CA GLN A 1068 41.44 -13.72 -19.34
C GLN A 1068 42.03 -12.30 -19.41
N PHE A 1069 41.31 -11.30 -18.90
CA PHE A 1069 41.74 -9.90 -18.89
C PHE A 1069 42.96 -9.66 -17.98
N PHE A 1070 43.01 -10.29 -16.80
CA PHE A 1070 44.18 -10.27 -15.92
C PHE A 1070 45.37 -11.00 -16.55
N ASN A 1071 45.18 -12.21 -17.09
CA ASN A 1071 46.25 -12.92 -17.80
C ASN A 1071 46.82 -12.09 -18.97
N SER A 1072 45.98 -11.38 -19.74
CA SER A 1072 46.43 -10.50 -20.82
C SER A 1072 47.15 -9.22 -20.34
N ARG A 1073 46.95 -8.84 -19.06
CA ARG A 1073 47.62 -7.68 -18.45
C ARG A 1073 48.96 -8.07 -17.82
N ASP A 1074 49.04 -9.25 -17.20
CA ASP A 1074 50.30 -9.83 -16.73
C ASP A 1074 51.24 -10.15 -17.91
N GLN A 1075 50.69 -10.60 -19.05
CA GLN A 1075 51.42 -10.71 -20.34
C GLN A 1075 51.78 -9.37 -21.01
N GLN A 1076 51.43 -8.22 -20.40
CA GLN A 1076 51.91 -6.89 -20.79
C GLN A 1076 52.83 -6.27 -19.72
N GLN A 1077 53.19 -7.03 -18.67
CA GLN A 1077 54.16 -6.64 -17.65
C GLN A 1077 55.33 -7.65 -17.53
N GLN A 1078 55.43 -8.57 -18.48
CA GLN A 1078 56.62 -9.37 -18.82
C GLN A 1078 57.15 -8.95 -20.20
#